data_AF-E3BN58-F1
#
_entry.id   AF-E3BN58-F1
#
_cell.length_a   1.000
_cell.length_b   1.000
_cell.length_c   1.000
_cell.angle_alpha   90.00
_cell.angle_beta   90.00
_cell.angle_gamma   90.00
#
_symmetry.space_group_name_H-M   'P 1'
#
loop_
_entity.id
_entity.type
_entity.pdbx_description
1 polymer ?
#
loop_
_entity_poly.entity_id
_entity_poly.type
_entity_poly.pdbx_seq_one_letter_code
_entity_poly.pdbx_strand_id
1 'polypeptide(L)'
;MQQPEILSLAERLIPAYKTADFEFLLGQMTEGQAASVKILVKMELGRIMTPCSKPIDLRGKVKGECREYQLNGLTHWLDDVAFNAYHKNTQKFGGYTEGVWDALCNTHNNFRVMQKRSQSSEGNDQSSSYGVEVEAITIGHDLKRKENRLKVAAQVELLLPKNKLVHAVIVDLSPSGAKFKVPSAMKYQPSDIIAVKFTEFNNTLEIEGLNNSISYRVVAIDDSYENDAIKYLRVINLDSTEVIKEVIEHVTEVEGKKTRQDNKNKIISARVRSFEHTFLKHTCSLPIFFSGSSMKLVLTTENNKRIWQYWTDERNQQALNSLFQPQRVSQLIVPGASETSNTIYSFTHEHQSKRLFFSMMAPEASQELRNLFFHIGARRSSWRVFKLTVFELSNDERQAISEHSHELELDADTLTHCAVLQEIADSDCSADYLLSDKPNLANSQLNRFRHDRNPEQDPTYFYFDSKALRRETRYSFQSPLRLSETETLHHEGTLVDISNHGANIVLQTPCKLRAGSLCTINFSELNNLDKKLSLQSVCYQIIKISPGGQKIQLAIVENEQTEPVINFFETLIKHNKEKLNAIEEFLPSDNLIEGLHHILISKISNSPIFVEKRGKSLRPRIIGVKAPFKSYVEVLAQLGEEQKFSLGPIYKGRANSLLAQPMKPVSNPNPQFNELYITIARFGNRIQNVESKLREDFSNTKERVEFIKHAQTTGDVYVIRINSLPVLDPITTLTRKNISELVQINLSTARNLEKEIQSIVGFAELTDITEEVLLRLGISHQ
;
A
#
# COMPACT_ATOMS: atom_id res chain seq x y z
N MET A 1 41.88 33.26 20.32
CA MET A 1 41.01 32.76 19.24
C MET A 1 41.86 31.98 18.25
N GLN A 2 41.50 30.73 17.96
CA GLN A 2 42.19 29.91 16.95
C GLN A 2 41.71 30.31 15.53
N GLN A 3 42.51 30.02 14.51
CA GLN A 3 42.19 30.32 13.10
C GLN A 3 40.77 29.89 12.64
N PRO A 4 40.21 28.71 13.00
CA PRO A 4 38.85 28.34 12.61
C PRO A 4 37.74 29.22 13.20
N GLU A 5 37.95 29.76 14.40
CA GLU A 5 36.99 30.68 15.03
C GLU A 5 36.96 32.03 14.29
N ILE A 6 38.11 32.49 13.78
CA ILE A 6 38.23 33.72 12.99
C ILE A 6 37.48 33.57 11.66
N LEU A 7 37.62 32.42 11.00
CA LEU A 7 36.93 32.08 9.76
C LEU A 7 35.40 32.03 9.97
N SER A 8 34.95 31.40 11.05
CA SER A 8 33.51 31.33 11.40
C SER A 8 32.91 32.71 11.66
N LEU A 9 33.64 33.60 12.36
CA LEU A 9 33.18 34.97 12.61
C LEU A 9 33.10 35.78 11.30
N ALA A 10 34.10 35.63 10.43
CA ALA A 10 34.12 36.26 9.12
C ALA A 10 32.94 35.80 8.25
N GLU A 11 32.61 34.50 8.25
CA GLU A 11 31.48 33.97 7.47
C GLU A 11 30.12 34.53 7.89
N ARG A 12 29.90 34.77 9.18
CA ARG A 12 28.63 35.31 9.72
C ARG A 12 28.41 36.77 9.32
N LEU A 13 29.48 37.51 9.03
CA LEU A 13 29.44 38.93 8.70
C LEU A 13 29.35 39.19 7.18
N ILE A 14 29.44 38.17 6.33
CA ILE A 14 29.33 38.30 4.86
C ILE A 14 28.07 39.09 4.43
N PRO A 15 26.85 38.82 4.93
CA PRO A 15 25.65 39.55 4.50
C PRO A 15 25.67 41.03 4.87
N ALA A 16 26.34 41.38 5.97
CA ALA A 16 26.42 42.74 6.48
C ALA A 16 27.58 43.55 5.90
N TYR A 17 28.52 42.92 5.18
CA TYR A 17 29.78 43.55 4.75
C TYR A 17 29.62 44.83 3.93
N LYS A 18 28.57 44.92 3.10
CA LYS A 18 28.29 46.11 2.26
C LYS A 18 27.25 47.05 2.88
N THR A 19 26.89 46.87 4.14
CA THR A 19 25.87 47.67 4.84
C THR A 19 26.52 48.70 5.77
N ALA A 20 25.78 49.77 6.09
CA ALA A 20 26.25 50.81 7.02
C ALA A 20 26.51 50.27 8.44
N ASP A 21 25.84 49.16 8.81
CA ASP A 21 25.90 48.57 10.15
C ASP A 21 27.09 47.61 10.34
N PHE A 22 27.95 47.43 9.32
CA PHE A 22 29.06 46.48 9.37
C PHE A 22 30.00 46.70 10.57
N GLU A 23 30.44 47.94 10.79
CA GLU A 23 31.39 48.25 11.89
C GLU A 23 30.76 48.04 13.27
N PHE A 24 29.45 48.28 13.40
CA PHE A 24 28.69 48.02 14.61
C PHE A 24 28.60 46.52 14.90
N LEU A 25 28.18 45.72 13.91
CA LEU A 25 28.06 44.26 14.04
C LEU A 25 29.42 43.58 14.24
N LEU A 26 30.47 44.04 13.57
CA LEU A 26 31.84 43.57 13.78
C LEU A 26 32.31 43.89 15.22
N GLY A 27 32.00 45.09 15.74
CA GLY A 27 32.27 45.46 17.11
C GLY A 27 31.57 44.55 18.13
N GLN A 28 30.28 44.28 17.93
CA GLN A 28 29.49 43.42 18.80
C GLN A 28 29.96 41.96 18.77
N MET A 29 30.30 41.41 17.59
CA MET A 29 30.76 40.02 17.47
C MET A 29 32.21 39.80 17.96
N THR A 30 32.99 40.88 18.14
CA THR A 30 34.37 40.82 18.65
C THR A 30 34.50 41.41 20.06
N GLU A 31 33.38 41.67 20.74
CA GLU A 31 33.35 42.22 22.08
C GLU A 31 34.07 41.28 23.08
N GLY A 32 34.96 41.84 23.91
CA GLY A 32 35.78 41.07 24.85
C GLY A 32 36.97 40.32 24.24
N GLN A 33 37.19 40.40 22.91
CA GLN A 33 38.36 39.80 22.25
C GLN A 33 39.51 40.80 22.11
N ALA A 34 40.73 40.29 21.88
CA ALA A 34 41.90 41.13 21.61
C ALA A 34 41.73 41.92 20.30
N ALA A 35 42.24 43.16 20.25
CA ALA A 35 42.13 44.04 19.07
C ALA A 35 42.68 43.43 17.77
N SER A 36 43.67 42.53 17.88
CA SER A 36 44.21 41.76 16.75
C SER A 36 43.18 40.86 16.07
N VAL A 37 42.20 40.33 16.82
CA VAL A 37 41.13 39.47 16.29
C VAL A 37 40.21 40.25 15.36
N LYS A 38 39.82 41.48 15.76
CA LYS A 38 38.99 42.35 14.91
C LYS A 38 39.66 42.67 13.58
N ILE A 39 40.98 42.90 13.60
CA ILE A 39 41.78 43.15 12.39
C ILE A 39 41.84 41.89 11.51
N LEU A 40 42.11 40.73 12.10
CA LEU A 40 42.20 39.46 11.35
C LEU A 40 40.87 39.08 10.70
N VAL A 41 39.74 39.26 11.40
CA VAL A 41 38.39 39.04 10.84
C VAL A 41 38.13 39.99 9.68
N LYS A 42 38.49 41.28 9.81
CA LYS A 42 38.32 42.28 8.75
C LYS A 42 39.20 42.00 7.52
N MET A 43 40.44 41.56 7.73
CA MET A 43 41.34 41.15 6.65
C MET A 43 40.81 39.93 5.90
N GLU A 44 40.30 38.93 6.62
CA GLU A 44 39.74 37.72 6.01
C GLU A 44 38.45 38.01 5.24
N LEU A 45 37.55 38.84 5.80
CA LEU A 45 36.37 39.35 5.09
C LEU A 45 36.74 40.13 3.83
N GLY A 46 37.75 41.00 3.90
CA GLY A 46 38.25 41.74 2.75
C GLY A 46 38.75 40.79 1.65
N ARG A 47 39.53 39.76 2.03
CA ARG A 47 40.02 38.73 1.11
C ARG A 47 38.86 38.01 0.42
N ILE A 48 37.93 37.42 1.17
CA ILE A 48 36.85 36.58 0.61
C ILE A 48 35.80 37.37 -0.19
N MET A 49 35.65 38.68 0.09
CA MET A 49 34.72 39.57 -0.64
C MET A 49 35.34 40.22 -1.87
N THR A 50 36.65 40.04 -2.11
CA THR A 50 37.34 40.59 -3.29
C THR A 50 36.84 39.91 -4.57
N PRO A 51 36.49 40.66 -5.64
CA PRO A 51 36.10 40.07 -6.93
C PRO A 51 37.16 39.10 -7.46
N CYS A 52 36.73 37.94 -7.94
CA CYS A 52 37.64 36.94 -8.50
C CYS A 52 37.56 36.96 -10.03
N SER A 53 38.71 36.82 -10.69
CA SER A 53 38.82 36.68 -12.15
C SER A 53 39.37 35.32 -12.59
N LYS A 54 39.54 34.39 -11.64
CA LYS A 54 40.15 33.07 -11.90
C LYS A 54 39.08 32.10 -12.43
N PRO A 55 39.30 31.45 -13.58
CA PRO A 55 38.47 30.32 -14.00
C PRO A 55 38.70 29.13 -13.05
N ILE A 56 37.75 28.20 -13.03
CA ILE A 56 37.82 26.97 -12.23
C ILE A 56 37.72 25.78 -13.14
N ASP A 57 38.64 24.82 -12.96
CA ASP A 57 38.59 23.52 -13.61
C ASP A 57 38.70 22.40 -12.57
N LEU A 58 37.58 21.69 -12.38
CA LEU A 58 37.44 20.58 -11.45
C LEU A 58 37.58 19.21 -12.10
N ARG A 59 37.83 19.13 -13.42
CA ARG A 59 38.03 17.84 -14.10
C ARG A 59 39.15 17.04 -13.41
N GLY A 60 38.86 15.77 -13.10
CA GLY A 60 39.79 14.88 -12.39
C GLY A 60 40.02 15.21 -10.91
N LYS A 61 39.37 16.24 -10.35
CA LYS A 61 39.50 16.65 -8.93
C LYS A 61 38.28 16.31 -8.08
N VAL A 62 37.15 16.01 -8.71
CA VAL A 62 35.88 15.69 -8.06
C VAL A 62 35.35 14.34 -8.55
N LYS A 63 34.52 13.69 -7.72
CA LYS A 63 33.84 12.43 -8.08
C LYS A 63 32.81 12.61 -9.21
N GLY A 64 32.25 13.82 -9.37
CA GLY A 64 31.25 14.13 -10.38
C GLY A 64 31.84 14.39 -11.77
N GLU A 65 31.01 14.26 -12.80
CA GLU A 65 31.37 14.62 -14.16
C GLU A 65 31.32 16.14 -14.34
N CYS A 66 32.42 16.75 -14.77
CA CYS A 66 32.51 18.20 -14.95
C CYS A 66 32.10 18.61 -16.37
N ARG A 67 31.32 19.68 -16.47
CA ARG A 67 30.84 20.26 -17.73
C ARG A 67 31.25 21.72 -17.85
N GLU A 68 31.34 22.20 -19.07
CA GLU A 68 31.68 23.59 -19.37
C GLU A 68 30.50 24.52 -19.10
N TYR A 69 30.75 25.62 -18.38
CA TYR A 69 29.78 26.67 -18.12
C TYR A 69 30.41 28.05 -18.33
N GLN A 70 29.76 28.91 -19.13
CA GLN A 70 30.09 30.34 -19.21
C GLN A 70 29.37 31.10 -18.09
N LEU A 71 30.10 31.49 -17.05
CA LEU A 71 29.56 32.20 -15.89
C LEU A 71 30.42 33.43 -15.62
N ASN A 72 29.77 34.59 -15.41
CA ASN A 72 30.44 35.87 -15.15
C ASN A 72 31.53 36.24 -16.19
N GLY A 73 31.36 35.85 -17.46
CA GLY A 73 32.31 36.11 -18.54
C GLY A 73 33.55 35.20 -18.55
N LEU A 74 33.59 34.18 -17.68
CA LEU A 74 34.65 33.19 -17.59
C LEU A 74 34.12 31.79 -17.94
N THR A 75 34.99 30.95 -18.48
CA THR A 75 34.70 29.53 -18.73
C THR A 75 35.12 28.70 -17.52
N HIS A 76 34.17 27.98 -16.92
CA HIS A 76 34.40 27.08 -15.80
C HIS A 76 34.07 25.63 -16.17
N TRP A 77 34.80 24.67 -15.60
CA TRP A 77 34.50 23.25 -15.69
C TRP A 77 34.05 22.74 -14.31
N LEU A 78 32.75 22.58 -14.14
CA LEU A 78 32.10 22.29 -12.85
C LEU A 78 31.24 21.03 -12.95
N ASP A 79 31.18 20.25 -11.89
CA ASP A 79 30.17 19.20 -11.75
C ASP A 79 28.88 19.73 -11.11
N ASP A 80 27.83 18.90 -11.00
CA ASP A 80 26.52 19.31 -10.48
C ASP A 80 26.63 19.95 -9.07
N VAL A 81 27.51 19.41 -8.21
CA VAL A 81 27.72 19.89 -6.84
C VAL A 81 28.37 21.27 -6.84
N ALA A 82 29.45 21.44 -7.60
CA ALA A 82 30.14 22.72 -7.70
C ALA A 82 29.29 23.77 -8.43
N PHE A 83 28.53 23.38 -9.46
CA PHE A 83 27.59 24.27 -10.12
C PHE A 83 26.52 24.80 -9.16
N ASN A 84 25.99 23.93 -8.29
CA ASN A 84 25.04 24.39 -7.27
C ASN A 84 25.70 25.28 -6.21
N ALA A 85 26.91 24.94 -5.78
CA ALA A 85 27.69 25.76 -4.86
C ALA A 85 27.99 27.15 -5.47
N TYR A 86 28.23 27.23 -6.78
CA TYR A 86 28.45 28.50 -7.48
C TYR A 86 27.24 29.42 -7.33
N HIS A 87 26.05 28.95 -7.69
CA HIS A 87 24.83 29.76 -7.63
C HIS A 87 24.44 30.15 -6.20
N LYS A 88 24.59 29.22 -5.24
CA LYS A 88 24.33 29.49 -3.82
C LYS A 88 25.29 30.54 -3.26
N ASN A 89 26.59 30.41 -3.54
CA ASN A 89 27.59 31.31 -2.99
C ASN A 89 27.61 32.67 -3.72
N THR A 90 27.40 32.72 -5.04
CA THR A 90 27.29 34.01 -5.74
C THR A 90 26.13 34.87 -5.23
N GLN A 91 25.01 34.25 -4.81
CA GLN A 91 23.94 34.97 -4.09
C GLN A 91 24.40 35.45 -2.71
N LYS A 92 25.08 34.60 -1.93
CA LYS A 92 25.59 34.93 -0.58
C LYS A 92 26.61 36.09 -0.61
N PHE A 93 27.55 36.08 -1.55
CA PHE A 93 28.64 37.05 -1.66
C PHE A 93 28.28 38.26 -2.54
N GLY A 94 27.14 38.23 -3.23
CA GLY A 94 26.67 39.30 -4.12
C GLY A 94 27.48 39.44 -5.41
N GLY A 95 28.10 38.35 -5.88
CA GLY A 95 28.98 38.31 -7.06
C GLY A 95 29.96 37.13 -7.03
N TYR A 96 30.81 37.02 -8.05
CA TYR A 96 31.90 36.04 -8.08
C TYR A 96 33.14 36.63 -7.37
N THR A 97 33.45 36.11 -6.18
CA THR A 97 34.53 36.59 -5.31
C THR A 97 35.51 35.48 -4.96
N GLU A 98 36.65 35.82 -4.36
CA GLU A 98 37.64 34.83 -3.91
C GLU A 98 37.01 33.82 -2.91
N GLY A 99 36.03 34.24 -2.11
CA GLY A 99 35.25 33.34 -1.24
C GLY A 99 34.38 32.35 -2.00
N VAL A 100 33.81 32.75 -3.15
CA VAL A 100 33.09 31.83 -4.05
C VAL A 100 34.07 30.85 -4.68
N TRP A 101 35.24 31.32 -5.13
CA TRP A 101 36.29 30.47 -5.70
C TRP A 101 36.79 29.42 -4.69
N ASP A 102 37.09 29.85 -3.45
CA ASP A 102 37.52 28.98 -2.36
C ASP A 102 36.46 27.90 -2.04
N ALA A 103 35.18 28.27 -2.02
CA ALA A 103 34.09 27.34 -1.77
C ALA A 103 33.96 26.26 -2.86
N LEU A 104 34.19 26.65 -4.12
CA LEU A 104 34.14 25.74 -5.27
C LEU A 104 35.32 24.77 -5.32
N CYS A 105 36.50 25.21 -4.91
CA CYS A 105 37.67 24.33 -4.80
C CYS A 105 37.59 23.34 -3.62
N ASN A 106 36.66 23.56 -2.67
CA ASN A 106 36.53 22.77 -1.45
C ASN A 106 35.13 22.14 -1.29
N THR A 107 34.45 21.81 -2.41
CA THR A 107 33.20 21.04 -2.36
C THR A 107 33.42 19.68 -1.70
N HIS A 108 32.37 19.15 -1.06
CA HIS A 108 32.45 17.92 -0.27
C HIS A 108 32.82 16.67 -1.09
N ASN A 109 32.61 16.71 -2.41
CA ASN A 109 32.89 15.63 -3.35
C ASN A 109 34.24 15.77 -4.06
N ASN A 110 35.07 16.74 -3.63
CA ASN A 110 36.45 16.88 -4.07
C ASN A 110 37.31 15.78 -3.42
N PHE A 111 38.12 15.08 -4.22
CA PHE A 111 38.91 13.94 -3.74
C PHE A 111 39.86 14.31 -2.59
N ARG A 112 40.41 15.55 -2.59
CA ARG A 112 41.25 16.06 -1.50
C ARG A 112 40.48 16.21 -0.19
N VAL A 113 39.25 16.71 -0.28
CA VAL A 113 38.37 16.92 0.89
C VAL A 113 37.85 15.57 1.40
N MET A 114 37.53 14.65 0.50
CA MET A 114 37.13 13.28 0.83
C MET A 114 38.25 12.53 1.56
N GLN A 115 39.50 12.56 1.07
CA GLN A 115 40.64 11.92 1.75
C GLN A 115 40.92 12.51 3.14
N LYS A 116 40.88 13.84 3.27
CA LYS A 116 41.03 14.51 4.57
C LYS A 116 39.92 14.12 5.55
N ARG A 117 38.68 13.99 5.09
CA ARG A 117 37.55 13.52 5.91
C ARG A 117 37.74 12.06 6.31
N SER A 118 38.06 11.16 5.38
CA SER A 118 38.31 9.75 5.66
C SER A 118 39.40 9.51 6.71
N GLN A 119 40.48 10.30 6.70
CA GLN A 119 41.56 10.22 7.70
C GLN A 119 41.17 10.81 9.07
N SER A 120 40.17 11.69 9.14
CA SER A 120 39.62 12.22 10.39
C SER A 120 38.40 11.44 10.92
N SER A 121 37.92 10.45 10.15
CA SER A 121 36.67 9.71 10.40
C SER A 121 36.85 8.32 11.00
N GLU A 122 38.07 7.87 11.31
CA GLU A 122 38.31 6.57 11.96
C GLU A 122 37.84 6.48 13.44
N GLY A 123 37.04 7.44 13.92
CA GLY A 123 36.55 7.48 15.31
C GLY A 123 35.07 7.81 15.52
N ASN A 124 34.26 7.93 14.47
CA ASN A 124 32.81 8.17 14.63
C ASN A 124 32.00 7.51 13.50
N ASP A 125 31.98 6.18 13.51
CA ASP A 125 30.90 5.42 12.88
C ASP A 125 29.61 5.68 13.69
N GLN A 126 28.85 6.70 13.31
CA GLN A 126 27.42 6.67 13.56
C GLN A 126 26.82 5.66 12.59
N SER A 127 26.85 4.38 12.98
CA SER A 127 25.96 3.37 12.43
C SER A 127 24.54 3.92 12.38
N SER A 128 23.86 3.81 11.23
CA SER A 128 22.47 4.26 11.06
C SER A 128 21.62 3.93 12.28
N SER A 129 21.13 4.99 12.95
CA SER A 129 20.42 4.87 14.22
C SER A 129 19.17 3.97 14.12
N TYR A 130 18.61 3.75 12.92
CA TYR A 130 17.31 3.10 12.74
C TYR A 130 17.37 1.61 12.30
N GLY A 131 18.50 1.07 11.83
CA GLY A 131 18.89 -0.35 11.97
C GLY A 131 18.04 -1.48 11.34
N VAL A 132 16.93 -1.21 10.64
CA VAL A 132 16.10 -2.25 9.97
C VAL A 132 15.82 -1.84 8.53
N GLU A 133 16.81 -2.00 7.65
CA GLU A 133 16.70 -1.63 6.24
C GLU A 133 16.01 -2.70 5.39
N VAL A 134 15.06 -2.29 4.56
CA VAL A 134 14.31 -3.17 3.64
C VAL A 134 14.29 -2.63 2.22
N GLU A 135 14.20 -3.53 1.24
CA GLU A 135 14.00 -3.18 -0.16
C GLU A 135 12.55 -2.72 -0.39
N ALA A 136 12.35 -1.70 -1.23
CA ALA A 136 11.01 -1.30 -1.66
C ALA A 136 10.66 -1.89 -3.04
N ILE A 137 9.45 -2.44 -3.14
CA ILE A 137 8.84 -2.84 -4.40
C ILE A 137 7.66 -1.93 -4.69
N THR A 138 7.67 -1.29 -5.86
CA THR A 138 6.55 -0.47 -6.33
C THR A 138 5.41 -1.36 -6.81
N ILE A 139 4.34 -1.38 -6.04
CA ILE A 139 3.10 -2.14 -6.31
C ILE A 139 2.14 -1.28 -7.15
N GLY A 140 1.36 -1.94 -8.01
CA GLY A 140 0.32 -1.31 -8.84
C GLY A 140 0.85 -0.47 -9.97
N HIS A 141 2.12 -0.64 -10.28
CA HIS A 141 2.72 -0.13 -11.49
C HIS A 141 2.83 -1.28 -12.49
N ASP A 142 1.80 -1.49 -13.31
CA ASP A 142 1.94 -2.47 -14.40
C ASP A 142 3.00 -1.96 -15.40
N LEU A 143 4.05 -2.75 -15.57
CA LEU A 143 5.11 -2.49 -16.52
C LEU A 143 4.72 -2.93 -17.94
N LYS A 144 3.46 -3.37 -18.17
CA LYS A 144 2.86 -3.51 -19.51
C LYS A 144 2.75 -2.13 -20.17
N ARG A 145 3.89 -1.63 -20.63
CA ARG A 145 4.04 -0.34 -21.30
C ARG A 145 3.55 -0.49 -22.73
N LYS A 146 2.75 0.48 -23.18
CA LYS A 146 2.32 0.60 -24.58
C LYS A 146 3.47 0.98 -25.52
N GLU A 147 4.60 1.46 -24.99
CA GLU A 147 5.73 2.01 -25.76
C GLU A 147 7.09 1.46 -25.31
N ASN A 148 8.00 1.27 -26.27
CA ASN A 148 9.40 0.93 -26.02
C ASN A 148 10.13 2.11 -25.37
N ARG A 149 10.99 1.82 -24.39
CA ARG A 149 11.83 2.83 -23.73
C ARG A 149 13.30 2.49 -23.77
N LEU A 150 14.11 3.51 -23.95
CA LEU A 150 15.56 3.44 -23.90
C LEU A 150 16.04 3.96 -22.53
N LYS A 151 16.59 3.05 -21.71
CA LYS A 151 17.35 3.42 -20.52
C LYS A 151 18.80 3.66 -20.91
N VAL A 152 19.20 4.91 -20.87
CA VAL A 152 20.51 5.39 -21.33
C VAL A 152 20.94 6.52 -20.43
N ALA A 153 22.24 6.68 -20.24
CA ALA A 153 22.84 7.85 -19.63
C ALA A 153 23.50 8.64 -20.76
N ALA A 154 22.76 9.55 -21.38
CA ALA A 154 23.24 10.38 -22.48
C ALA A 154 23.04 11.86 -22.15
N GLN A 155 24.03 12.69 -22.46
CA GLN A 155 24.03 14.13 -22.20
C GLN A 155 23.04 14.84 -23.13
N VAL A 156 22.34 15.82 -22.55
CA VAL A 156 21.44 16.71 -23.25
C VAL A 156 21.57 18.14 -22.74
N GLU A 157 21.13 19.08 -23.55
CA GLU A 157 21.00 20.49 -23.18
C GLU A 157 19.52 20.85 -23.07
N LEU A 158 19.13 21.42 -21.93
CA LEU A 158 17.81 21.98 -21.71
C LEU A 158 17.89 23.50 -21.78
N LEU A 159 17.03 24.09 -22.59
CA LEU A 159 16.70 25.50 -22.53
C LEU A 159 15.46 25.69 -21.66
N LEU A 160 15.65 26.24 -20.46
CA LEU A 160 14.59 26.57 -19.52
C LEU A 160 13.91 27.90 -19.86
N PRO A 161 12.70 28.17 -19.31
CA PRO A 161 12.08 29.49 -19.38
C PRO A 161 13.06 30.61 -18.98
N LYS A 162 13.04 31.73 -19.71
CA LYS A 162 13.99 32.85 -19.61
C LYS A 162 15.40 32.59 -20.16
N ASN A 163 15.52 31.71 -21.16
CA ASN A 163 16.77 31.46 -21.91
C ASN A 163 17.95 30.98 -21.04
N LYS A 164 17.66 30.19 -20.00
CA LYS A 164 18.73 29.59 -19.18
C LYS A 164 19.08 28.20 -19.70
N LEU A 165 20.32 28.03 -20.13
CA LEU A 165 20.86 26.75 -20.56
C LEU A 165 21.26 25.91 -19.34
N VAL A 166 20.85 24.64 -19.34
CA VAL A 166 21.19 23.66 -18.30
C VAL A 166 21.59 22.36 -18.95
N HIS A 167 22.78 21.86 -18.60
CA HIS A 167 23.18 20.50 -18.98
C HIS A 167 22.50 19.47 -18.08
N ALA A 168 22.06 18.38 -18.68
CA ALA A 168 21.39 17.28 -18.00
C ALA A 168 21.74 15.95 -18.63
N VAL A 169 21.26 14.89 -17.98
CA VAL A 169 21.46 13.52 -18.43
C VAL A 169 20.10 12.85 -18.59
N ILE A 170 19.85 12.24 -19.74
CA ILE A 170 18.72 11.34 -19.94
C ILE A 170 18.88 10.16 -18.99
N VAL A 171 17.78 9.69 -18.41
CA VAL A 171 17.75 8.49 -17.56
C VAL A 171 16.80 7.44 -18.14
N ASP A 172 15.69 7.90 -18.71
CA ASP A 172 14.67 7.08 -19.36
C ASP A 172 14.10 7.91 -20.53
N LEU A 173 14.01 7.32 -21.72
CA LEU A 173 13.50 7.97 -22.93
C LEU A 173 12.43 7.08 -23.57
N SER A 174 11.27 7.65 -23.87
CA SER A 174 10.20 7.04 -24.67
C SER A 174 9.77 8.01 -25.78
N PRO A 175 9.05 7.55 -26.82
CA PRO A 175 8.56 8.44 -27.87
C PRO A 175 7.72 9.61 -27.30
N SER A 176 6.86 9.31 -26.32
CA SER A 176 5.96 10.28 -25.69
C SER A 176 6.54 11.06 -24.50
N GLY A 177 7.75 10.77 -24.02
CA GLY A 177 8.23 11.37 -22.77
C GLY A 177 9.66 11.02 -22.38
N ALA A 178 10.17 11.70 -21.37
CA ALA A 178 11.54 11.49 -20.91
C ALA A 178 11.68 11.76 -19.40
N LYS A 179 12.74 11.21 -18.81
CA LYS A 179 13.22 11.54 -17.48
C LYS A 179 14.63 12.10 -17.56
N PHE A 180 14.81 13.34 -17.11
CA PHE A 180 16.11 14.03 -17.10
C PHE A 180 16.63 14.21 -15.67
N LYS A 181 17.90 13.89 -15.46
CA LYS A 181 18.66 14.23 -14.26
C LYS A 181 19.23 15.64 -14.41
N VAL A 182 18.87 16.54 -13.51
CA VAL A 182 19.19 17.98 -13.61
C VAL A 182 19.79 18.53 -12.30
N PRO A 183 20.56 19.64 -12.32
CA PRO A 183 21.09 20.27 -11.11
C PRO A 183 20.02 20.94 -10.24
N SER A 184 20.08 20.79 -8.91
CA SER A 184 19.05 21.32 -8.00
C SER A 184 19.09 22.84 -7.78
N ALA A 185 20.16 23.55 -8.18
CA ALA A 185 20.26 25.01 -8.00
C ALA A 185 19.32 25.81 -8.91
N MET A 186 18.77 25.19 -9.94
CA MET A 186 17.80 25.83 -10.82
C MET A 186 16.38 25.63 -10.28
N LYS A 187 15.52 26.61 -10.57
CA LYS A 187 14.08 26.49 -10.25
C LYS A 187 13.37 25.87 -11.44
N TYR A 188 12.73 24.73 -11.19
CA TYR A 188 11.86 24.03 -12.13
C TYR A 188 10.43 24.08 -11.59
N GLN A 189 9.44 24.21 -12.46
CA GLN A 189 8.03 24.18 -12.09
C GLN A 189 7.28 23.15 -12.93
N PRO A 190 6.29 22.44 -12.35
CA PRO A 190 5.34 21.69 -13.14
C PRO A 190 4.68 22.59 -14.17
N SER A 191 4.43 22.04 -15.36
CA SER A 191 3.94 22.73 -16.56
C SER A 191 4.93 23.65 -17.28
N ASP A 192 6.18 23.77 -16.83
CA ASP A 192 7.23 24.43 -17.62
C ASP A 192 7.41 23.73 -18.98
N ILE A 193 7.54 24.52 -20.05
CA ILE A 193 7.95 24.03 -21.37
C ILE A 193 9.45 24.23 -21.50
N ILE A 194 10.16 23.14 -21.74
CA ILE A 194 11.60 23.09 -21.90
C ILE A 194 11.92 22.61 -23.32
N ALA A 195 12.91 23.24 -23.96
CA ALA A 195 13.40 22.77 -25.25
C ALA A 195 14.66 21.94 -25.02
N VAL A 196 14.67 20.70 -25.51
CA VAL A 196 15.73 19.71 -25.25
C VAL A 196 16.50 19.45 -26.53
N LYS A 197 17.82 19.62 -26.48
CA LYS A 197 18.73 19.24 -27.58
C LYS A 197 19.49 17.97 -27.20
N PHE A 198 19.37 16.93 -28.02
CA PHE A 198 19.96 15.61 -27.79
C PHE A 198 21.42 15.55 -28.25
N THR A 199 22.29 16.35 -27.62
CA THR A 199 23.65 16.61 -28.10
C THR A 199 24.51 15.36 -28.27
N GLU A 200 24.44 14.38 -27.36
CA GLU A 200 25.24 13.15 -27.46
C GLU A 200 24.74 12.23 -28.60
N PHE A 201 23.43 12.07 -28.74
CA PHE A 201 22.86 11.28 -29.83
C PHE A 201 23.05 11.94 -31.18
N ASN A 202 22.96 13.26 -31.24
CA ASN A 202 23.20 14.00 -32.47
C ASN A 202 24.64 13.86 -32.99
N ASN A 203 25.61 13.63 -32.09
CA ASN A 203 27.01 13.40 -32.47
C ASN A 203 27.29 11.94 -32.89
N THR A 204 26.38 11.01 -32.59
CA THR A 204 26.60 9.57 -32.77
C THR A 204 25.62 8.91 -33.74
N LEU A 205 24.46 9.53 -34.00
CA LEU A 205 23.38 9.01 -34.84
C LEU A 205 23.07 10.00 -35.97
N GLU A 206 23.00 9.51 -37.21
CA GLU A 206 22.61 10.28 -38.39
C GLU A 206 21.08 10.22 -38.60
N ILE A 207 20.31 10.85 -37.71
CA ILE A 207 18.83 10.87 -37.75
C ILE A 207 18.33 12.27 -38.12
N GLU A 208 17.45 12.36 -39.13
CA GLU A 208 16.89 13.64 -39.59
C GLU A 208 16.03 14.30 -38.49
N GLY A 209 16.22 15.60 -38.27
CA GLY A 209 15.50 16.36 -37.25
C GLY A 209 16.05 16.24 -35.82
N LEU A 210 16.97 15.31 -35.53
CA LEU A 210 17.61 15.17 -34.20
C LEU A 210 18.48 16.38 -33.81
N ASN A 211 18.96 17.13 -34.81
CA ASN A 211 19.68 18.39 -34.63
C ASN A 211 18.83 19.50 -34.01
N ASN A 212 17.50 19.42 -34.15
CA ASN A 212 16.56 20.41 -33.66
C ASN A 212 16.25 20.18 -32.18
N SER A 213 15.86 21.25 -31.48
CA SER A 213 15.36 21.12 -30.11
C SER A 213 13.95 20.56 -30.11
N ILE A 214 13.69 19.59 -29.24
CA ILE A 214 12.36 18.98 -29.05
C ILE A 214 11.74 19.55 -27.77
N SER A 215 10.49 19.97 -27.88
CA SER A 215 9.74 20.61 -26.81
C SER A 215 9.12 19.58 -25.88
N TYR A 216 9.33 19.75 -24.57
CA TYR A 216 8.81 18.89 -23.53
C TYR A 216 8.10 19.71 -22.45
N ARG A 217 7.00 19.18 -21.90
CA ARG A 217 6.33 19.76 -20.73
C ARG A 217 6.73 19.02 -19.46
N VAL A 218 7.19 19.73 -18.45
CA VAL A 218 7.45 19.17 -17.12
C VAL A 218 6.13 18.76 -16.48
N VAL A 219 5.99 17.49 -16.12
CA VAL A 219 4.79 16.94 -15.45
C VAL A 219 5.04 16.78 -13.96
N ALA A 220 6.24 16.32 -13.60
CA ALA A 220 6.63 16.11 -12.21
C ALA A 220 8.12 16.39 -12.01
N ILE A 221 8.46 16.75 -10.78
CA ILE A 221 9.83 16.98 -10.34
C ILE A 221 10.06 16.06 -9.14
N ASP A 222 10.87 15.03 -9.30
CA ASP A 222 11.27 14.15 -8.20
C ASP A 222 12.54 14.72 -7.55
N ASP A 223 12.53 14.90 -6.24
CA ASP A 223 13.77 15.15 -5.50
C ASP A 223 14.61 13.87 -5.43
N SER A 224 15.93 14.04 -5.42
CA SER A 224 16.86 12.94 -5.19
C SER A 224 17.04 12.73 -3.70
N TYR A 225 16.62 11.56 -3.20
CA TYR A 225 16.72 11.22 -1.77
C TYR A 225 18.17 11.04 -1.28
N GLU A 226 19.11 10.75 -2.18
CA GLU A 226 20.52 10.48 -1.84
C GLU A 226 21.46 11.65 -2.08
N ASN A 227 21.09 12.57 -2.98
CA ASN A 227 21.94 13.67 -3.39
C ASN A 227 21.11 14.92 -3.64
N ASP A 228 21.11 15.82 -2.67
CA ASP A 228 20.39 17.10 -2.70
C ASP A 228 20.88 18.05 -3.80
N ALA A 229 22.01 17.74 -4.46
CA ALA A 229 22.52 18.48 -5.61
C ALA A 229 21.78 18.19 -6.92
N ILE A 230 20.89 17.18 -6.95
CA ILE A 230 20.24 16.71 -8.17
C ILE A 230 18.73 16.65 -7.99
N LYS A 231 18.01 16.92 -9.07
CA LYS A 231 16.57 16.65 -9.21
C LYS A 231 16.32 15.83 -10.47
N TYR A 232 15.14 15.22 -10.57
CA TYR A 232 14.71 14.55 -11.79
C TYR A 232 13.45 15.20 -12.35
N LEU A 233 13.49 15.61 -13.61
CA LEU A 233 12.32 16.09 -14.34
C LEU A 233 11.67 14.92 -15.06
N ARG A 234 10.38 14.69 -14.83
CA ARG A 234 9.55 13.84 -15.69
C ARG A 234 8.79 14.72 -16.64
N VAL A 235 8.91 14.42 -17.92
CA VAL A 235 8.36 15.26 -18.97
C VAL A 235 7.57 14.47 -20.01
N ILE A 236 6.62 15.15 -20.65
CA ILE A 236 5.87 14.65 -21.81
C ILE A 236 6.32 15.42 -23.05
N ASN A 237 6.57 14.70 -24.14
CA ASN A 237 6.92 15.26 -25.44
C ASN A 237 5.70 16.04 -26.00
N LEU A 238 5.94 17.26 -26.47
CA LEU A 238 4.91 18.11 -27.08
C LEU A 238 4.98 18.12 -28.62
N ASP A 239 6.09 17.63 -29.18
CA ASP A 239 6.34 17.58 -30.61
C ASP A 239 6.10 16.16 -31.16
N SER A 240 6.44 15.95 -32.44
CA SER A 240 6.36 14.63 -33.09
C SER A 240 7.22 13.58 -32.37
N THR A 241 6.68 12.38 -32.23
CA THR A 241 7.33 11.25 -31.57
C THR A 241 8.27 10.46 -32.49
N GLU A 242 8.23 10.71 -33.81
CA GLU A 242 8.93 9.88 -34.81
C GLU A 242 10.46 9.92 -34.66
N VAL A 243 11.05 11.12 -34.49
CA VAL A 243 12.50 11.27 -34.33
C VAL A 243 13.00 10.49 -33.11
N ILE A 244 12.27 10.55 -31.99
CA ILE A 244 12.64 9.83 -30.76
C ILE A 244 12.42 8.33 -30.91
N LYS A 245 11.35 7.93 -31.60
CA LYS A 245 11.09 6.51 -31.89
C LYS A 245 12.22 5.91 -32.72
N GLU A 246 12.69 6.61 -33.75
CA GLU A 246 13.82 6.19 -34.57
C GLU A 246 15.12 6.12 -33.77
N VAL A 247 15.41 7.12 -32.91
CA VAL A 247 16.54 7.07 -31.97
C VAL A 247 16.49 5.81 -31.09
N ILE A 248 15.32 5.51 -30.52
CA ILE A 248 15.13 4.33 -29.66
C ILE A 248 15.36 3.05 -30.47
N GLU A 249 14.81 2.94 -31.68
CA GLU A 249 14.96 1.77 -32.55
C GLU A 249 16.43 1.56 -32.94
N HIS A 250 17.12 2.59 -33.42
CA HIS A 250 18.53 2.53 -33.83
C HIS A 250 19.44 2.08 -32.69
N VAL A 251 19.35 2.71 -31.52
CA VAL A 251 20.18 2.36 -30.36
C VAL A 251 19.87 0.95 -29.87
N THR A 252 18.61 0.53 -29.94
CA THR A 252 18.17 -0.78 -29.46
C THR A 252 18.58 -1.93 -30.40
N GLU A 253 18.59 -1.68 -31.72
CA GLU A 253 19.00 -2.64 -32.75
C GLU A 253 20.52 -2.84 -32.80
N VAL A 254 21.30 -1.75 -32.82
CA VAL A 254 22.77 -1.79 -32.90
C VAL A 254 23.38 -2.53 -31.69
N GLU A 255 22.77 -2.42 -30.52
CA GLU A 255 23.32 -3.04 -29.31
C GLU A 255 22.81 -4.47 -29.03
N GLY A 256 21.93 -5.03 -29.87
CA GLY A 256 21.27 -6.33 -29.60
C GLY A 256 20.50 -6.37 -28.27
N LYS A 257 20.20 -5.19 -27.71
CA LYS A 257 19.70 -5.01 -26.35
C LYS A 257 18.19 -5.22 -26.22
N LYS A 258 17.43 -5.24 -27.33
CA LYS A 258 15.96 -5.40 -27.32
C LYS A 258 15.51 -6.64 -26.53
N THR A 259 15.92 -7.82 -26.97
CA THR A 259 15.52 -9.09 -26.35
C THR A 259 16.02 -9.20 -24.91
N ARG A 260 17.22 -8.70 -24.62
CA ARG A 260 17.79 -8.72 -23.26
C ARG A 260 17.04 -7.77 -22.32
N GLN A 261 16.65 -6.60 -22.82
CA GLN A 261 15.89 -5.60 -22.07
C GLN A 261 14.45 -6.05 -21.85
N ASP A 262 13.81 -6.65 -22.86
CA ASP A 262 12.47 -7.23 -22.76
C ASP A 262 12.45 -8.40 -21.76
N ASN A 263 13.44 -9.29 -21.82
CA ASN A 263 13.59 -10.36 -20.84
C ASN A 263 13.83 -9.81 -19.42
N LYS A 264 14.66 -8.77 -19.28
CA LYS A 264 14.86 -8.09 -17.98
C LYS A 264 13.57 -7.47 -17.45
N ASN A 265 12.78 -6.82 -18.32
CA ASN A 265 11.49 -6.25 -17.95
C ASN A 265 10.52 -7.35 -17.52
N LYS A 266 10.40 -8.44 -18.28
CA LYS A 266 9.56 -9.60 -17.92
C LYS A 266 9.95 -10.20 -16.57
N ILE A 267 11.25 -10.33 -16.29
CA ILE A 267 11.76 -10.79 -14.99
C ILE A 267 11.34 -9.85 -13.85
N ILE A 268 11.52 -8.54 -14.03
CA ILE A 268 11.12 -7.54 -13.02
C ILE A 268 9.61 -7.58 -12.80
N SER A 269 8.81 -7.57 -13.88
CA SER A 269 7.35 -7.62 -13.82
C SER A 269 6.86 -8.89 -13.11
N ALA A 270 7.43 -10.05 -13.45
CA ALA A 270 7.05 -11.30 -12.81
C ALA A 270 7.41 -11.33 -11.32
N ARG A 271 8.55 -10.73 -10.92
CA ARG A 271 8.91 -10.56 -9.51
C ARG A 271 7.90 -9.67 -8.79
N VAL A 272 7.61 -8.48 -9.33
CA VAL A 272 6.64 -7.54 -8.75
C VAL A 272 5.27 -8.22 -8.60
N ARG A 273 4.74 -8.81 -9.69
CA ARG A 273 3.45 -9.52 -9.69
C ARG A 273 3.39 -10.65 -8.66
N SER A 274 4.49 -11.36 -8.43
CA SER A 274 4.52 -12.42 -7.40
C SER A 274 4.32 -11.84 -6.00
N PHE A 275 4.92 -10.69 -5.69
CA PHE A 275 4.67 -9.98 -4.42
C PHE A 275 3.26 -9.39 -4.37
N GLU A 276 2.73 -8.87 -5.48
CA GLU A 276 1.36 -8.36 -5.56
C GLU A 276 0.32 -9.45 -5.29
N HIS A 277 0.47 -10.62 -5.92
CA HIS A 277 -0.40 -11.77 -5.66
C HIS A 277 -0.25 -12.31 -4.24
N THR A 278 0.97 -12.32 -3.70
CA THR A 278 1.21 -12.70 -2.29
C THR A 278 0.53 -11.70 -1.34
N PHE A 279 0.62 -10.40 -1.63
CA PHE A 279 -0.04 -9.35 -0.86
C PHE A 279 -1.55 -9.55 -0.84
N LEU A 280 -2.18 -9.62 -2.02
CA LEU A 280 -3.62 -9.74 -2.10
C LEU A 280 -4.15 -11.08 -1.56
N LYS A 281 -3.38 -12.18 -1.63
CA LYS A 281 -3.73 -13.45 -0.96
C LYS A 281 -3.84 -13.28 0.56
N HIS A 282 -3.02 -12.39 1.14
CA HIS A 282 -2.87 -12.26 2.59
C HIS A 282 -3.47 -10.99 3.19
N THR A 283 -3.95 -10.03 2.39
CA THR A 283 -4.58 -8.80 2.91
C THR A 283 -5.76 -9.13 3.83
N CYS A 284 -5.88 -8.36 4.90
CA CYS A 284 -7.00 -8.45 5.84
C CYS A 284 -8.18 -7.56 5.43
N SER A 285 -8.07 -6.85 4.30
CA SER A 285 -9.11 -5.98 3.77
C SER A 285 -10.08 -6.78 2.88
N LEU A 286 -11.37 -6.45 2.94
CA LEU A 286 -12.43 -7.10 2.16
C LEU A 286 -12.81 -6.22 0.96
N PRO A 287 -12.46 -6.62 -0.28
CA PRO A 287 -12.87 -5.89 -1.47
C PRO A 287 -14.32 -6.17 -1.86
N ILE A 288 -15.01 -5.13 -2.31
CA ILE A 288 -16.44 -5.11 -2.63
C ILE A 288 -16.64 -4.29 -3.90
N PHE A 289 -17.31 -4.84 -4.91
CA PHE A 289 -17.59 -4.14 -6.17
C PHE A 289 -19.06 -3.77 -6.27
N PHE A 290 -19.32 -2.59 -6.85
CA PHE A 290 -20.64 -1.97 -6.95
C PHE A 290 -21.01 -1.65 -8.39
N SER A 291 -22.29 -1.88 -8.71
CA SER A 291 -22.97 -1.35 -9.89
C SER A 291 -23.93 -0.26 -9.43
N GLY A 292 -23.56 1.00 -9.66
CA GLY A 292 -24.23 2.15 -9.03
C GLY A 292 -24.25 2.01 -7.52
N SER A 293 -25.46 1.95 -6.93
CA SER A 293 -25.65 1.78 -5.49
C SER A 293 -25.75 0.32 -5.03
N SER A 294 -25.73 -0.65 -5.93
CA SER A 294 -25.89 -2.07 -5.63
C SER A 294 -24.53 -2.74 -5.48
N MET A 295 -24.28 -3.37 -4.35
CA MET A 295 -23.15 -4.29 -4.18
C MET A 295 -23.42 -5.58 -4.99
N LYS A 296 -22.43 -6.01 -5.78
CA LYS A 296 -22.57 -7.14 -6.72
C LYS A 296 -21.59 -8.26 -6.45
N LEU A 297 -20.35 -7.91 -6.15
CA LEU A 297 -19.26 -8.87 -6.01
C LEU A 297 -18.43 -8.61 -4.76
N VAL A 298 -18.05 -9.66 -4.04
CA VAL A 298 -17.12 -9.63 -2.91
C VAL A 298 -16.00 -10.64 -3.10
N LEU A 299 -14.76 -10.23 -2.81
CA LEU A 299 -13.60 -11.10 -2.91
C LEU A 299 -13.08 -11.50 -1.52
N THR A 300 -13.09 -12.80 -1.26
CA THR A 300 -12.71 -13.34 0.05
C THR A 300 -11.36 -14.04 0.02
N THR A 301 -10.60 -13.89 1.10
CA THR A 301 -9.37 -14.60 1.43
C THR A 301 -9.56 -15.26 2.79
N GLU A 302 -8.68 -16.19 3.18
CA GLU A 302 -8.72 -16.75 4.55
C GLU A 302 -8.56 -15.65 5.62
N ASN A 303 -7.84 -14.57 5.32
CA ASN A 303 -7.53 -13.51 6.30
C ASN A 303 -8.61 -12.43 6.40
N ASN A 304 -9.40 -12.19 5.35
CA ASN A 304 -10.48 -11.20 5.34
C ASN A 304 -11.89 -11.82 5.56
N LYS A 305 -12.03 -13.15 5.46
CA LYS A 305 -13.31 -13.87 5.62
C LYS A 305 -13.99 -13.60 6.96
N ARG A 306 -13.23 -13.25 8.00
CA ARG A 306 -13.78 -12.83 9.30
C ARG A 306 -14.64 -11.56 9.21
N ILE A 307 -14.30 -10.62 8.32
CA ILE A 307 -15.11 -9.41 8.06
C ILE A 307 -16.43 -9.83 7.41
N TRP A 308 -16.36 -10.73 6.44
CA TRP A 308 -17.56 -11.31 5.80
C TRP A 308 -18.44 -12.06 6.81
N GLN A 309 -17.85 -12.86 7.68
CA GLN A 309 -18.55 -13.60 8.74
C GLN A 309 -19.12 -12.71 9.83
N TYR A 310 -18.51 -11.55 10.12
CA TYR A 310 -19.07 -10.60 11.08
C TYR A 310 -20.49 -10.21 10.67
N TRP A 311 -20.74 -10.04 9.37
CA TRP A 311 -22.04 -9.68 8.80
C TRP A 311 -22.95 -10.87 8.52
N THR A 312 -22.78 -12.01 9.20
CA THR A 312 -23.73 -13.14 9.12
C THR A 312 -24.69 -13.20 10.29
N ASP A 313 -25.97 -13.35 9.97
CA ASP A 313 -27.02 -13.53 10.97
C ASP A 313 -27.08 -14.98 11.52
N GLU A 314 -28.02 -15.26 12.41
CA GLU A 314 -28.18 -16.58 13.03
C GLU A 314 -28.58 -17.71 12.05
N ARG A 315 -28.95 -17.36 10.81
CA ARG A 315 -29.30 -18.29 9.73
C ARG A 315 -28.12 -18.55 8.79
N ASN A 316 -26.95 -17.96 9.10
CA ASN A 316 -25.78 -17.89 8.22
C ASN A 316 -26.09 -17.16 6.89
N GLN A 317 -26.97 -16.14 6.96
CA GLN A 317 -27.28 -15.26 5.83
C GLN A 317 -26.47 -13.98 5.88
N GLN A 318 -26.06 -13.52 4.70
CA GLN A 318 -25.26 -12.32 4.55
C GLN A 318 -26.11 -11.06 4.74
N ALA A 319 -25.69 -10.21 5.66
CA ALA A 319 -26.32 -8.92 5.93
C ALA A 319 -25.46 -7.74 5.45
N LEU A 320 -24.26 -7.96 4.91
CA LEU A 320 -23.36 -6.86 4.52
C LEU A 320 -24.01 -5.89 3.52
N ASN A 321 -24.88 -6.35 2.62
CA ASN A 321 -25.62 -5.48 1.70
C ASN A 321 -26.44 -4.40 2.42
N SER A 322 -26.98 -4.69 3.60
CA SER A 322 -27.75 -3.72 4.39
C SER A 322 -26.90 -2.59 4.97
N LEU A 323 -25.56 -2.72 4.95
CA LEU A 323 -24.66 -1.61 5.26
C LEU A 323 -24.74 -0.49 4.21
N PHE A 324 -25.01 -0.83 2.95
CA PHE A 324 -24.91 0.06 1.78
C PHE A 324 -26.28 0.54 1.29
N GLN A 325 -27.09 1.11 2.19
CA GLN A 325 -28.35 1.74 1.81
C GLN A 325 -28.12 2.91 0.83
N PRO A 326 -29.06 3.22 -0.08
CA PRO A 326 -28.89 4.25 -1.11
C PRO A 326 -28.42 5.62 -0.57
N GLN A 327 -28.91 6.00 0.62
CA GLN A 327 -28.52 7.23 1.32
C GLN A 327 -27.02 7.24 1.67
N ARG A 328 -26.47 6.12 2.16
CA ARG A 328 -25.03 5.99 2.46
C ARG A 328 -24.21 5.98 1.21
N VAL A 329 -24.66 5.21 0.20
CA VAL A 329 -23.92 5.10 -1.05
C VAL A 329 -23.81 6.46 -1.74
N SER A 330 -24.85 7.30 -1.68
CA SER A 330 -24.77 8.67 -2.21
C SER A 330 -23.73 9.58 -1.52
N GLN A 331 -23.35 9.28 -0.27
CA GLN A 331 -22.29 10.00 0.45
C GLN A 331 -20.88 9.42 0.17
N LEU A 332 -20.82 8.17 -0.29
CA LEU A 332 -19.58 7.46 -0.60
C LEU A 332 -19.20 7.61 -2.08
N ILE A 333 -20.18 7.61 -2.97
CA ILE A 333 -20.00 7.79 -4.42
C ILE A 333 -20.26 9.26 -4.74
N VAL A 334 -19.20 10.06 -4.71
CA VAL A 334 -19.25 11.49 -5.04
C VAL A 334 -18.74 11.69 -6.47
N PRO A 335 -19.57 12.23 -7.39
CA PRO A 335 -19.17 12.42 -8.79
C PRO A 335 -17.86 13.23 -8.91
N GLY A 336 -16.88 12.69 -9.64
CA GLY A 336 -15.58 13.33 -9.87
C GLY A 336 -14.55 13.14 -8.75
N ALA A 337 -14.91 12.50 -7.63
CA ALA A 337 -13.94 12.10 -6.61
C ALA A 337 -13.33 10.74 -7.00
N SER A 338 -11.99 10.69 -7.15
CA SER A 338 -11.28 9.44 -7.45
C SER A 338 -11.26 8.45 -6.28
N GLU A 339 -11.35 8.96 -5.06
CA GLU A 339 -11.35 8.20 -3.81
C GLU A 339 -12.19 8.93 -2.75
N THR A 340 -12.99 8.19 -1.99
CA THR A 340 -13.64 8.68 -0.77
C THR A 340 -13.40 7.68 0.37
N SER A 341 -13.32 8.16 1.62
CA SER A 341 -13.13 7.28 2.78
C SER A 341 -14.00 7.70 3.95
N ASN A 342 -14.51 6.73 4.70
CA ASN A 342 -15.30 6.96 5.90
C ASN A 342 -15.05 5.87 6.95
N THR A 343 -15.25 6.24 8.22
CA THR A 343 -15.21 5.29 9.34
C THR A 343 -16.62 4.84 9.72
N ILE A 344 -16.79 3.53 9.86
CA ILE A 344 -18.03 2.85 10.21
C ILE A 344 -17.86 2.18 11.58
N TYR A 345 -18.74 2.53 12.51
CA TYR A 345 -18.85 1.88 13.81
C TYR A 345 -19.99 0.87 13.79
N SER A 346 -19.78 -0.32 14.34
CA SER A 346 -20.78 -1.40 14.26
C SER A 346 -20.80 -2.26 15.52
N PHE A 347 -21.98 -2.78 15.85
CA PHE A 347 -22.16 -3.84 16.84
C PHE A 347 -23.40 -4.68 16.53
N THR A 348 -23.52 -5.84 17.17
CA THR A 348 -24.70 -6.70 17.08
C THR A 348 -25.51 -6.73 18.37
N HIS A 349 -26.80 -7.00 18.25
CA HIS A 349 -27.71 -7.19 19.38
C HIS A 349 -28.59 -8.41 19.15
N GLU A 350 -28.53 -9.35 20.08
CA GLU A 350 -29.45 -10.49 20.12
C GLU A 350 -30.80 -10.04 20.71
N HIS A 351 -31.88 -10.20 19.96
CA HIS A 351 -33.24 -9.91 20.39
C HIS A 351 -34.22 -10.93 19.82
N GLN A 352 -35.02 -11.57 20.68
CA GLN A 352 -35.97 -12.63 20.28
C GLN A 352 -35.33 -13.69 19.38
N SER A 353 -34.18 -14.24 19.80
CA SER A 353 -33.45 -15.26 19.04
C SER A 353 -32.88 -14.83 17.68
N LYS A 354 -32.89 -13.53 17.39
CA LYS A 354 -32.39 -12.97 16.12
C LYS A 354 -31.19 -12.09 16.38
N ARG A 355 -30.20 -12.19 15.51
CA ARG A 355 -29.07 -11.27 15.48
C ARG A 355 -29.43 -10.02 14.69
N LEU A 356 -29.39 -8.86 15.35
CA LEU A 356 -29.63 -7.56 14.72
C LEU A 356 -28.32 -6.79 14.59
N PHE A 357 -28.09 -6.20 13.43
CA PHE A 357 -26.92 -5.36 13.15
C PHE A 357 -27.24 -3.88 13.33
N PHE A 358 -26.31 -3.16 13.95
CA PHE A 358 -26.34 -1.71 14.05
C PHE A 358 -25.05 -1.17 13.46
N SER A 359 -25.13 -0.17 12.58
CA SER A 359 -23.93 0.56 12.15
C SER A 359 -24.19 2.03 11.92
N MET A 360 -23.14 2.83 12.09
CA MET A 360 -23.15 4.29 11.94
C MET A 360 -21.87 4.74 11.23
N MET A 361 -21.99 5.50 10.15
CA MET A 361 -20.86 6.24 9.56
C MET A 361 -20.61 7.51 10.36
N ALA A 362 -19.35 7.93 10.50
CA ALA A 362 -18.99 9.11 11.28
C ALA A 362 -19.81 10.38 10.93
N PRO A 363 -20.14 10.69 9.66
CA PRO A 363 -20.93 11.87 9.28
C PRO A 363 -22.44 11.78 9.60
N GLU A 364 -22.98 10.59 9.91
CA GLU A 364 -24.43 10.38 10.07
C GLU A 364 -25.00 10.87 11.41
N ALA A 365 -24.13 11.20 12.37
CA ALA A 365 -24.51 11.48 13.74
C ALA A 365 -23.89 12.78 14.26
N SER A 366 -24.68 13.51 15.05
CA SER A 366 -24.16 14.57 15.92
C SER A 366 -23.18 13.98 16.94
N GLN A 367 -22.37 14.84 17.55
CA GLN A 367 -21.41 14.41 18.58
C GLN A 367 -22.08 13.66 19.74
N GLU A 368 -23.23 14.14 20.22
CA GLU A 368 -23.98 13.45 21.27
C GLU A 368 -24.49 12.08 20.83
N LEU A 369 -25.08 11.98 19.63
CA LEU A 369 -25.60 10.70 19.14
C LEU A 369 -24.48 9.69 18.88
N ARG A 370 -23.32 10.17 18.40
CA ARG A 370 -22.10 9.38 18.25
C ARG A 370 -21.61 8.84 19.59
N ASN A 371 -21.53 9.68 20.61
CA ASN A 371 -21.16 9.27 21.96
C ASN A 371 -22.14 8.25 22.54
N LEU A 372 -23.46 8.39 22.28
CA LEU A 372 -24.46 7.39 22.69
C LEU A 372 -24.19 6.04 22.00
N PHE A 373 -23.91 6.06 20.69
CA PHE A 373 -23.59 4.86 19.91
C PHE A 373 -22.34 4.16 20.47
N PHE A 374 -21.30 4.93 20.78
CA PHE A 374 -20.06 4.43 21.39
C PHE A 374 -20.32 3.80 22.77
N HIS A 375 -21.05 4.49 23.65
CA HIS A 375 -21.36 3.99 25.00
C HIS A 375 -22.12 2.66 25.00
N ILE A 376 -23.01 2.45 24.04
CA ILE A 376 -23.80 1.23 23.93
C ILE A 376 -23.03 0.14 23.20
N GLY A 377 -22.35 0.49 22.11
CA GLY A 377 -21.68 -0.44 21.23
C GLY A 377 -20.37 -0.97 21.80
N ALA A 378 -19.49 -0.09 22.30
CA ALA A 378 -18.13 -0.46 22.72
C ALA A 378 -18.08 -1.38 23.96
N ARG A 379 -19.21 -1.56 24.67
CA ARG A 379 -19.34 -2.53 25.77
C ARG A 379 -19.66 -3.94 25.29
N ARG A 380 -19.91 -4.12 23.99
CA ARG A 380 -20.29 -5.41 23.40
C ARG A 380 -19.08 -6.07 22.77
N SER A 381 -18.95 -7.39 22.95
CA SER A 381 -17.89 -8.19 22.30
C SER A 381 -17.94 -8.13 20.77
N SER A 382 -19.11 -7.82 20.22
CA SER A 382 -19.34 -7.61 18.78
C SER A 382 -18.89 -6.23 18.27
N TRP A 383 -18.38 -5.33 19.11
CA TRP A 383 -17.97 -4.00 18.68
C TRP A 383 -16.88 -4.08 17.63
N ARG A 384 -17.08 -3.43 16.48
CA ARG A 384 -16.11 -3.37 15.39
C ARG A 384 -16.10 -1.97 14.79
N VAL A 385 -14.91 -1.52 14.37
CA VAL A 385 -14.75 -0.27 13.63
C VAL A 385 -14.05 -0.59 12.32
N PHE A 386 -14.65 -0.12 11.23
CA PHE A 386 -14.16 -0.33 9.89
C PHE A 386 -13.83 0.99 9.21
N LYS A 387 -12.74 1.02 8.45
CA LYS A 387 -12.50 2.01 7.41
C LYS A 387 -13.06 1.46 6.11
N LEU A 388 -13.93 2.23 5.47
CA LEU A 388 -14.41 1.97 4.12
C LEU A 388 -13.80 3.00 3.19
N THR A 389 -13.10 2.55 2.17
CA THR A 389 -12.59 3.42 1.10
C THR A 389 -13.22 3.00 -0.22
N VAL A 390 -13.79 3.94 -0.97
CA VAL A 390 -14.47 3.71 -2.26
C VAL A 390 -13.72 4.41 -3.37
N PHE A 391 -13.58 3.71 -4.50
CA PHE A 391 -12.87 4.16 -5.69
C PHE A 391 -13.73 4.01 -6.92
N GLU A 392 -13.69 5.00 -7.81
CA GLU A 392 -14.29 4.88 -9.13
C GLU A 392 -13.43 3.98 -10.03
N LEU A 393 -14.09 3.09 -10.77
CA LEU A 393 -13.46 2.28 -11.82
C LEU A 393 -13.33 3.12 -13.09
N SER A 394 -12.11 3.18 -13.63
CA SER A 394 -11.83 3.78 -14.93
C SER A 394 -12.46 2.99 -16.08
N ASN A 395 -12.61 3.62 -17.24
CA ASN A 395 -13.17 2.96 -18.43
C ASN A 395 -12.38 1.71 -18.83
N ASP A 396 -11.04 1.76 -18.76
CA ASP A 396 -10.17 0.62 -19.07
C ASP A 396 -10.40 -0.54 -18.08
N GLU A 397 -10.54 -0.24 -16.78
CA GLU A 397 -10.84 -1.24 -15.75
C GLU A 397 -12.22 -1.88 -15.96
N ARG A 398 -13.23 -1.08 -16.33
CA ARG A 398 -14.59 -1.57 -16.64
C ARG A 398 -14.59 -2.47 -17.87
N GLN A 399 -13.90 -2.06 -18.93
CA GLN A 399 -13.80 -2.85 -20.17
C GLN A 399 -13.11 -4.19 -19.89
N ALA A 400 -12.01 -4.19 -19.16
CA ALA A 400 -11.29 -5.42 -18.81
C ALA A 400 -12.15 -6.43 -18.04
N ILE A 401 -12.99 -5.97 -17.10
CA ILE A 401 -13.90 -6.88 -16.39
C ILE A 401 -15.08 -7.30 -17.27
N SER A 402 -15.58 -6.42 -18.15
CA SER A 402 -16.74 -6.71 -19.00
C SER A 402 -16.53 -7.91 -19.93
N GLU A 403 -15.28 -8.18 -20.32
CA GLU A 403 -14.88 -9.36 -21.10
C GLU A 403 -15.21 -10.68 -20.37
N HIS A 404 -15.41 -10.64 -19.05
CA HIS A 404 -15.71 -11.78 -18.19
C HIS A 404 -17.16 -11.80 -17.68
N SER A 405 -18.09 -11.01 -18.26
CA SER A 405 -19.49 -10.92 -17.78
C SER A 405 -20.22 -12.27 -17.76
N HIS A 406 -20.02 -13.10 -18.80
CA HIS A 406 -20.61 -14.44 -18.87
C HIS A 406 -20.08 -15.36 -17.76
N GLU A 407 -18.81 -15.19 -17.40
CA GLU A 407 -18.17 -15.98 -16.36
C GLU A 407 -18.71 -15.60 -14.97
N LEU A 408 -18.89 -14.31 -14.73
CA LEU A 408 -19.32 -13.79 -13.44
C LEU A 408 -20.82 -13.94 -13.15
N GLU A 409 -21.62 -14.40 -14.12
CA GLU A 409 -23.10 -14.40 -14.08
C GLU A 409 -23.68 -13.04 -13.63
N LEU A 410 -22.99 -11.94 -13.96
CA LEU A 410 -23.39 -10.57 -13.67
C LEU A 410 -23.06 -9.67 -14.86
N ASP A 411 -23.88 -8.64 -15.07
CA ASP A 411 -23.63 -7.61 -16.07
C ASP A 411 -22.41 -6.78 -15.65
N ALA A 412 -21.22 -7.28 -15.96
CA ALA A 412 -19.98 -6.77 -15.40
C ALA A 412 -19.54 -5.44 -16.02
N ASP A 413 -20.10 -5.12 -17.19
CA ASP A 413 -20.10 -3.79 -17.80
C ASP A 413 -20.78 -2.73 -16.90
N THR A 414 -21.69 -3.14 -16.01
CA THR A 414 -22.34 -2.23 -15.07
C THR A 414 -21.52 -1.94 -13.82
N LEU A 415 -20.36 -2.59 -13.61
CA LEU A 415 -19.52 -2.28 -12.46
C LEU A 415 -18.96 -0.86 -12.58
N THR A 416 -19.14 -0.09 -11.51
CA THR A 416 -18.84 1.35 -11.48
C THR A 416 -17.78 1.69 -10.45
N HIS A 417 -17.78 1.00 -9.30
CA HIS A 417 -16.92 1.31 -8.16
C HIS A 417 -16.36 0.04 -7.53
N CYS A 418 -15.20 0.18 -6.90
CA CYS A 418 -14.62 -0.81 -5.99
C CYS A 418 -14.43 -0.17 -4.62
N ALA A 419 -14.81 -0.86 -3.56
CA ALA A 419 -14.58 -0.45 -2.19
C ALA A 419 -13.73 -1.47 -1.44
N VAL A 420 -12.97 -0.98 -0.48
CA VAL A 420 -12.13 -1.77 0.41
C VAL A 420 -12.62 -1.54 1.83
N LEU A 421 -13.18 -2.58 2.45
CA LEU A 421 -13.64 -2.56 3.84
C LEU A 421 -12.57 -3.19 4.73
N GLN A 422 -12.01 -2.40 5.65
CA GLN A 422 -10.92 -2.81 6.50
C GLN A 422 -11.26 -2.59 7.98
N GLU A 423 -11.03 -3.58 8.83
CA GLU A 423 -11.18 -3.40 10.28
C GLU A 423 -9.98 -2.67 10.87
N ILE A 424 -10.25 -1.58 11.60
CA ILE A 424 -9.24 -0.65 12.12
C ILE A 424 -9.24 -0.52 13.65
N ALA A 425 -10.17 -1.17 14.34
CA ALA A 425 -10.19 -1.29 15.81
C ALA A 425 -10.24 -2.76 16.24
N ASP A 426 -9.80 -3.04 17.46
CA ASP A 426 -9.98 -4.35 18.11
C ASP A 426 -10.69 -4.16 19.48
N SER A 427 -11.21 -5.24 20.03
CA SER A 427 -11.75 -5.37 21.38
C SER A 427 -10.90 -4.66 22.44
N ASP A 428 -9.57 -4.73 22.37
CA ASP A 428 -8.67 -4.09 23.33
C ASP A 428 -8.84 -2.56 23.40
N CYS A 429 -9.18 -1.90 22.30
CA CYS A 429 -9.34 -0.43 22.26
C CYS A 429 -10.76 0.04 22.54
N SER A 430 -11.69 -0.87 22.84
CA SER A 430 -13.10 -0.54 23.07
C SER A 430 -13.31 0.43 24.24
N ALA A 431 -12.45 0.36 25.27
CA ALA A 431 -12.51 1.26 26.42
C ALA A 431 -12.23 2.73 26.04
N ASP A 432 -11.46 2.98 24.97
CA ASP A 432 -11.12 4.34 24.53
C ASP A 432 -12.38 5.10 24.07
N TYR A 433 -13.35 4.41 23.47
CA TYR A 433 -14.63 5.00 23.05
C TYR A 433 -15.55 5.40 24.21
N LEU A 434 -15.21 5.01 25.44
CA LEU A 434 -15.98 5.29 26.66
C LEU A 434 -15.42 6.46 27.46
N LEU A 435 -14.39 7.17 26.95
CA LEU A 435 -13.75 8.30 27.64
C LEU A 435 -14.63 9.55 27.74
N SER A 436 -15.55 9.74 26.78
CA SER A 436 -16.54 10.82 26.85
C SER A 436 -17.69 10.45 27.79
N ASP A 437 -18.34 11.43 28.41
CA ASP A 437 -19.52 11.16 29.24
C ASP A 437 -20.69 10.60 28.42
N LYS A 438 -21.53 9.80 29.09
CA LYS A 438 -22.75 9.29 28.45
C LYS A 438 -23.73 10.47 28.25
N PRO A 439 -24.16 10.76 27.01
CA PRO A 439 -25.10 11.84 26.74
C PRO A 439 -26.48 11.53 27.31
N ASN A 440 -27.25 12.57 27.63
CA ASN A 440 -28.64 12.44 28.10
C ASN A 440 -29.63 12.20 26.94
N LEU A 441 -29.39 11.13 26.17
CA LEU A 441 -30.21 10.72 25.04
C LEU A 441 -30.79 9.32 25.30
N ALA A 442 -32.04 9.10 24.86
CA ALA A 442 -32.68 7.80 24.98
C ALA A 442 -32.04 6.78 24.02
N ASN A 443 -31.84 5.54 24.51
CA ASN A 443 -31.24 4.46 23.71
C ASN A 443 -32.03 4.15 22.42
N SER A 444 -33.34 4.41 22.41
CA SER A 444 -34.21 4.20 21.23
C SER A 444 -33.82 5.07 20.02
N GLN A 445 -33.06 6.15 20.23
CA GLN A 445 -32.53 6.98 19.15
C GLN A 445 -31.60 6.19 18.21
N LEU A 446 -30.98 5.10 18.70
CA LEU A 446 -30.11 4.25 17.89
C LEU A 446 -30.87 3.32 16.93
N ASN A 447 -32.20 3.19 17.04
CA ASN A 447 -32.98 2.33 16.14
C ASN A 447 -32.85 2.73 14.66
N ARG A 448 -32.51 3.99 14.37
CA ARG A 448 -32.24 4.48 13.01
C ARG A 448 -31.01 3.84 12.37
N PHE A 449 -30.07 3.33 13.18
CA PHE A 449 -28.84 2.69 12.72
C PHE A 449 -28.99 1.17 12.58
N ARG A 450 -30.18 0.63 12.87
CA ARG A 450 -30.48 -0.80 12.76
C ARG A 450 -30.65 -1.17 11.29
N HIS A 451 -30.01 -2.26 10.90
CA HIS A 451 -30.10 -2.78 9.54
C HIS A 451 -31.41 -3.53 9.29
N ASP A 452 -31.86 -3.51 8.04
CA ASP A 452 -32.99 -4.31 7.58
C ASP A 452 -32.62 -5.80 7.51
N ARG A 453 -33.61 -6.66 7.70
CA ARG A 453 -33.42 -8.12 7.55
C ARG A 453 -33.82 -8.54 6.15
N ASN A 454 -33.05 -9.47 5.57
CA ASN A 454 -33.23 -9.98 4.21
C ASN A 454 -33.08 -8.86 3.16
N PRO A 455 -31.86 -8.39 2.89
CA PRO A 455 -31.63 -7.46 1.78
C PRO A 455 -32.15 -8.06 0.45
N GLU A 456 -32.57 -7.21 -0.48
CA GLU A 456 -33.25 -7.63 -1.73
C GLU A 456 -32.39 -8.51 -2.65
N GLN A 457 -31.06 -8.45 -2.50
CA GLN A 457 -30.13 -9.25 -3.28
C GLN A 457 -29.09 -9.88 -2.36
N ASP A 458 -28.75 -11.14 -2.61
CA ASP A 458 -27.54 -11.74 -2.07
C ASP A 458 -26.38 -11.39 -3.00
N PRO A 459 -25.26 -10.88 -2.47
CA PRO A 459 -24.09 -10.59 -3.29
C PRO A 459 -23.43 -11.89 -3.77
N THR A 460 -22.89 -11.87 -4.99
CA THR A 460 -21.98 -12.92 -5.44
C THR A 460 -20.67 -12.76 -4.67
N TYR A 461 -20.11 -13.87 -4.17
CA TYR A 461 -18.81 -13.85 -3.52
C TYR A 461 -17.91 -14.94 -4.12
N PHE A 462 -16.65 -14.60 -4.33
CA PHE A 462 -15.65 -15.53 -4.83
C PHE A 462 -14.48 -15.63 -3.86
N TYR A 463 -13.79 -16.77 -3.91
CA TYR A 463 -12.46 -16.86 -3.34
C TYR A 463 -11.48 -16.14 -4.27
N PHE A 464 -10.50 -15.50 -3.66
CA PHE A 464 -9.51 -14.68 -4.35
C PHE A 464 -8.63 -15.45 -5.34
N ASP A 465 -8.43 -16.76 -5.15
CA ASP A 465 -7.65 -17.62 -6.04
C ASP A 465 -8.56 -18.67 -6.71
N SER A 466 -8.12 -19.27 -7.82
CA SER A 466 -8.88 -20.35 -8.48
C SER A 466 -8.67 -21.67 -7.74
N LYS A 467 -9.41 -21.84 -6.63
CA LYS A 467 -9.35 -23.05 -5.80
C LYS A 467 -10.74 -23.51 -5.42
N ALA A 468 -11.03 -24.80 -5.65
CA ALA A 468 -12.25 -25.43 -5.18
C ALA A 468 -12.35 -25.30 -3.66
N LEU A 469 -13.45 -24.69 -3.18
CA LEU A 469 -13.77 -24.59 -1.77
C LEU A 469 -14.49 -25.84 -1.29
N ARG A 470 -15.16 -26.57 -2.20
CA ARG A 470 -15.80 -27.83 -1.86
C ARG A 470 -14.77 -28.95 -1.78
N ARG A 471 -14.84 -29.74 -0.71
CA ARG A 471 -14.08 -30.99 -0.58
C ARG A 471 -14.55 -32.07 -1.56
N GLU A 472 -15.80 -31.98 -2.01
CA GLU A 472 -16.45 -32.99 -2.85
C GLU A 472 -17.50 -32.38 -3.79
N THR A 473 -17.74 -33.05 -4.92
CA THR A 473 -18.76 -32.68 -5.90
C THR A 473 -20.16 -32.99 -5.37
N ARG A 474 -21.12 -32.13 -5.69
CA ARG A 474 -22.54 -32.35 -5.39
C ARG A 474 -23.27 -32.83 -6.63
N TYR A 475 -24.31 -33.62 -6.42
CA TYR A 475 -25.12 -34.18 -7.49
C TYR A 475 -26.58 -33.80 -7.28
N SER A 476 -27.22 -33.32 -8.35
CA SER A 476 -28.65 -33.06 -8.35
C SER A 476 -29.40 -34.39 -8.16
N PHE A 477 -30.24 -34.45 -7.13
CA PHE A 477 -30.97 -35.66 -6.78
C PHE A 477 -32.23 -35.31 -5.99
N GLN A 478 -33.39 -35.56 -6.61
CA GLN A 478 -34.69 -35.27 -6.02
C GLN A 478 -35.27 -36.51 -5.35
N SER A 479 -35.54 -36.42 -4.05
CA SER A 479 -36.20 -37.47 -3.28
C SER A 479 -36.91 -36.88 -2.06
N PRO A 480 -38.13 -37.33 -1.71
CA PRO A 480 -38.84 -36.86 -0.53
C PRO A 480 -38.12 -37.27 0.76
N LEU A 481 -38.18 -36.38 1.74
CA LEU A 481 -37.60 -36.57 3.06
C LEU A 481 -38.43 -35.88 4.13
N ARG A 482 -38.18 -36.28 5.38
CA ARG A 482 -38.73 -35.62 6.56
C ARG A 482 -37.61 -35.13 7.46
N LEU A 483 -37.64 -33.85 7.81
CA LEU A 483 -36.77 -33.24 8.81
C LEU A 483 -37.46 -33.22 10.16
N SER A 484 -36.78 -33.63 11.22
CA SER A 484 -37.26 -33.50 12.60
C SER A 484 -36.57 -32.32 13.28
N GLU A 485 -37.35 -31.30 13.64
CA GLU A 485 -36.88 -30.14 14.41
C GLU A 485 -36.85 -30.46 15.91
N THR A 486 -37.82 -31.25 16.38
CA THR A 486 -37.85 -31.87 17.71
C THR A 486 -38.39 -33.29 17.58
N GLU A 487 -38.46 -34.06 18.67
CA GLU A 487 -39.08 -35.39 18.64
C GLU A 487 -40.54 -35.38 18.17
N THR A 488 -41.25 -34.25 18.32
CA THR A 488 -42.66 -34.11 17.99
C THR A 488 -42.96 -33.23 16.77
N LEU A 489 -42.02 -32.35 16.38
CA LEU A 489 -42.20 -31.40 15.29
C LEU A 489 -41.41 -31.85 14.06
N HIS A 490 -42.13 -32.16 12.99
CA HIS A 490 -41.55 -32.61 11.73
C HIS A 490 -41.95 -31.71 10.57
N HIS A 491 -41.06 -31.59 9.59
CA HIS A 491 -41.24 -30.85 8.36
C HIS A 491 -41.06 -31.81 7.19
N GLU A 492 -42.06 -31.91 6.33
CA GLU A 492 -41.95 -32.59 5.04
C GLU A 492 -41.14 -31.73 4.07
N GLY A 493 -40.32 -32.37 3.24
CA GLY A 493 -39.48 -31.68 2.27
C GLY A 493 -38.96 -32.57 1.17
N THR A 494 -38.15 -31.97 0.30
CA THR A 494 -37.53 -32.64 -0.84
C THR A 494 -36.04 -32.37 -0.83
N LEU A 495 -35.25 -33.42 -1.02
CA LEU A 495 -33.83 -33.33 -1.35
C LEU A 495 -33.68 -32.68 -2.73
N VAL A 496 -32.73 -31.76 -2.87
CA VAL A 496 -32.43 -31.08 -4.14
C VAL A 496 -31.09 -31.54 -4.68
N ASP A 497 -30.09 -31.56 -3.82
CA ASP A 497 -28.76 -32.06 -4.14
C ASP A 497 -28.13 -32.76 -2.93
N ILE A 498 -27.20 -33.67 -3.24
CA ILE A 498 -26.49 -34.48 -2.25
C ILE A 498 -25.02 -34.67 -2.62
N SER A 499 -24.19 -34.82 -1.60
CA SER A 499 -22.81 -35.32 -1.67
C SER A 499 -22.59 -36.35 -0.56
N ASN A 500 -21.36 -36.88 -0.40
CA ASN A 500 -21.11 -37.91 0.62
C ASN A 500 -21.39 -37.38 2.04
N HIS A 501 -21.16 -36.08 2.29
CA HIS A 501 -21.30 -35.44 3.59
C HIS A 501 -22.36 -34.32 3.62
N GLY A 502 -22.88 -33.90 2.47
CA GLY A 502 -23.73 -32.71 2.36
C GLY A 502 -25.10 -33.02 1.77
N ALA A 503 -26.11 -32.28 2.21
CA ALA A 503 -27.45 -32.32 1.60
C ALA A 503 -28.05 -30.91 1.51
N ASN A 504 -28.74 -30.62 0.43
CA ASN A 504 -29.53 -29.41 0.26
C ASN A 504 -31.00 -29.79 0.11
N ILE A 505 -31.85 -29.20 0.94
CA ILE A 505 -33.25 -29.61 1.05
C ILE A 505 -34.19 -28.39 0.95
N VAL A 506 -35.43 -28.65 0.54
CA VAL A 506 -36.51 -27.65 0.53
C VAL A 506 -37.67 -28.19 1.33
N LEU A 507 -38.02 -27.50 2.42
CA LEU A 507 -39.16 -27.82 3.26
C LEU A 507 -40.44 -27.18 2.73
N GLN A 508 -41.57 -27.85 2.92
CA GLN A 508 -42.89 -27.32 2.61
C GLN A 508 -43.27 -26.17 3.55
N THR A 509 -42.89 -26.29 4.83
CA THR A 509 -43.13 -25.26 5.85
C THR A 509 -41.82 -24.69 6.36
N PRO A 510 -41.74 -23.37 6.60
CA PRO A 510 -40.56 -22.74 7.21
C PRO A 510 -40.19 -23.36 8.56
N CYS A 511 -38.92 -23.71 8.75
CA CYS A 511 -38.39 -24.08 10.07
C CYS A 511 -37.92 -22.85 10.85
N LYS A 512 -37.84 -22.96 12.18
CA LYS A 512 -37.34 -21.89 13.08
C LYS A 512 -35.96 -22.17 13.65
N LEU A 513 -35.29 -23.20 13.12
CA LEU A 513 -33.95 -23.59 13.50
C LEU A 513 -32.92 -22.49 13.15
N ARG A 514 -31.73 -22.62 13.74
CA ARG A 514 -30.58 -21.73 13.48
C ARG A 514 -29.44 -22.49 12.83
N ALA A 515 -28.57 -21.80 12.13
CA ALA A 515 -27.31 -22.38 11.68
C ALA A 515 -26.50 -22.91 12.90
N GLY A 516 -25.87 -24.06 12.73
CA GLY A 516 -25.18 -24.80 13.78
C GLY A 516 -26.07 -25.77 14.57
N SER A 517 -27.40 -25.69 14.47
CA SER A 517 -28.32 -26.61 15.17
C SER A 517 -28.25 -28.02 14.59
N LEU A 518 -28.43 -29.04 15.44
CA LEU A 518 -28.55 -30.43 15.01
C LEU A 518 -29.99 -30.75 14.61
N CYS A 519 -30.16 -31.59 13.60
CA CYS A 519 -31.46 -32.12 13.16
C CYS A 519 -31.31 -33.56 12.65
N THR A 520 -32.40 -34.31 12.61
CA THR A 520 -32.42 -35.64 12.00
C THR A 520 -33.23 -35.65 10.71
N ILE A 521 -32.71 -36.34 9.70
CA ILE A 521 -33.33 -36.51 8.39
C ILE A 521 -33.75 -37.97 8.22
N ASN A 522 -34.99 -38.17 7.77
CA ASN A 522 -35.51 -39.44 7.31
C ASN A 522 -35.58 -39.43 5.77
N PHE A 523 -34.78 -40.25 5.11
CA PHE A 523 -34.82 -40.44 3.67
C PHE A 523 -35.77 -41.57 3.28
N SER A 524 -37.06 -41.26 3.22
CA SER A 524 -38.16 -42.22 3.08
C SER A 524 -37.99 -43.21 1.92
N GLU A 525 -37.55 -42.75 0.75
CA GLU A 525 -37.36 -43.61 -0.43
C GLU A 525 -36.02 -44.34 -0.44
N LEU A 526 -34.94 -43.65 -0.06
CA LEU A 526 -33.60 -44.24 -0.05
C LEU A 526 -33.48 -45.38 0.97
N ASN A 527 -34.24 -45.31 2.07
CA ASN A 527 -34.31 -46.38 3.06
C ASN A 527 -34.84 -47.71 2.48
N ASN A 528 -35.53 -47.69 1.33
CA ASN A 528 -35.98 -48.91 0.67
C ASN A 528 -34.88 -49.61 -0.14
N LEU A 529 -33.78 -48.92 -0.47
CA LEU A 529 -32.68 -49.44 -1.28
C LEU A 529 -31.76 -50.36 -0.48
N ASP A 530 -31.58 -50.09 0.82
CA ASP A 530 -30.82 -50.95 1.73
C ASP A 530 -31.56 -51.12 3.05
N LYS A 531 -32.16 -52.30 3.25
CA LYS A 531 -32.91 -52.63 4.47
C LYS A 531 -32.03 -52.87 5.70
N LYS A 532 -30.71 -53.00 5.54
CA LYS A 532 -29.78 -53.21 6.65
C LYS A 532 -29.28 -51.90 7.24
N LEU A 533 -29.31 -50.82 6.46
CA LEU A 533 -28.86 -49.50 6.86
C LEU A 533 -30.06 -48.62 7.25
N SER A 534 -30.03 -48.01 8.43
CA SER A 534 -31.10 -47.11 8.87
C SER A 534 -30.89 -45.70 8.32
N LEU A 535 -31.67 -45.31 7.31
CA LEU A 535 -31.71 -43.95 6.77
C LEU A 535 -32.89 -43.13 7.33
N GLN A 536 -33.50 -43.60 8.42
CA GLN A 536 -34.69 -42.98 9.03
C GLN A 536 -34.38 -41.85 10.01
N SER A 537 -33.14 -41.78 10.52
CA SER A 537 -32.74 -40.78 11.51
C SER A 537 -31.25 -40.43 11.36
N VAL A 538 -30.87 -39.95 10.18
CA VAL A 538 -29.49 -39.53 9.92
C VAL A 538 -29.26 -38.16 10.57
N CYS A 539 -28.23 -38.05 11.41
CA CYS A 539 -27.90 -36.81 12.12
C CYS A 539 -27.15 -35.83 11.22
N TYR A 540 -27.69 -34.63 11.09
CA TYR A 540 -27.11 -33.52 10.34
C TYR A 540 -26.98 -32.27 11.23
N GLN A 541 -26.02 -31.43 10.89
CA GLN A 541 -25.90 -30.06 11.36
C GLN A 541 -26.37 -29.09 10.28
N ILE A 542 -27.17 -28.09 10.66
CA ILE A 542 -27.61 -27.05 9.74
C ILE A 542 -26.47 -26.08 9.45
N ILE A 543 -26.12 -25.92 8.18
CA ILE A 543 -25.06 -25.01 7.72
C ILE A 543 -25.63 -23.64 7.36
N LYS A 544 -26.76 -23.59 6.63
CA LYS A 544 -27.37 -22.35 6.14
C LYS A 544 -28.88 -22.52 5.96
N ILE A 545 -29.65 -21.48 6.26
CA ILE A 545 -31.11 -21.46 6.12
C ILE A 545 -31.51 -20.23 5.30
N SER A 546 -32.21 -20.39 4.17
CA SER A 546 -32.59 -19.28 3.28
C SER A 546 -33.47 -18.22 3.96
N PRO A 547 -33.54 -16.99 3.38
CA PRO A 547 -34.65 -16.09 3.66
C PRO A 547 -35.98 -16.86 3.47
N GLY A 548 -36.85 -16.82 4.47
CA GLY A 548 -38.11 -17.58 4.48
C GLY A 548 -38.06 -18.97 5.13
N GLY A 549 -36.90 -19.51 5.49
CA GLY A 549 -36.81 -20.72 6.34
C GLY A 549 -37.11 -22.06 5.67
N GLN A 550 -37.27 -22.08 4.35
CA GLN A 550 -37.65 -23.28 3.58
C GLN A 550 -36.47 -24.02 2.96
N LYS A 551 -35.47 -23.33 2.41
CA LYS A 551 -34.29 -24.00 1.83
C LYS A 551 -33.20 -24.12 2.89
N ILE A 552 -32.67 -25.32 3.08
CA ILE A 552 -31.70 -25.63 4.13
C ILE A 552 -30.53 -26.41 3.56
N GLN A 553 -29.32 -25.96 3.88
CA GLN A 553 -28.09 -26.69 3.60
C GLN A 553 -27.61 -27.37 4.87
N LEU A 554 -27.26 -28.64 4.75
CA LEU A 554 -26.94 -29.54 5.85
C LEU A 554 -25.59 -30.21 5.64
N ALA A 555 -24.89 -30.51 6.73
CA ALA A 555 -23.69 -31.36 6.75
C ALA A 555 -23.88 -32.52 7.73
N ILE A 556 -23.53 -33.74 7.34
CA ILE A 556 -23.60 -34.92 8.21
C ILE A 556 -22.68 -34.69 9.42
N VAL A 557 -23.16 -35.08 10.61
CA VAL A 557 -22.31 -35.12 11.80
C VAL A 557 -21.51 -36.41 11.79
N GLU A 558 -20.23 -36.34 11.43
CA GLU A 558 -19.34 -37.51 11.35
C GLU A 558 -19.15 -38.17 12.73
N ASN A 559 -19.59 -39.42 12.83
CA ASN A 559 -19.42 -40.34 13.96
C ASN A 559 -19.58 -41.81 13.51
N GLU A 560 -19.30 -42.76 14.40
CA GLU A 560 -19.38 -44.21 14.13
C GLU A 560 -20.76 -44.67 13.60
N GLN A 561 -21.85 -43.98 13.96
CA GLN A 561 -23.21 -44.32 13.49
C GLN A 561 -23.47 -43.82 12.05
N THR A 562 -22.85 -42.72 11.67
CA THR A 562 -23.02 -42.10 10.33
C THR A 562 -22.02 -42.58 9.29
N GLU A 563 -20.90 -43.19 9.69
CA GLU A 563 -19.89 -43.70 8.77
C GLU A 563 -20.45 -44.71 7.74
N PRO A 564 -21.32 -45.67 8.14
CA PRO A 564 -21.99 -46.54 7.17
C PRO A 564 -22.91 -45.78 6.19
N VAL A 565 -23.51 -44.67 6.62
CA VAL A 565 -24.37 -43.82 5.80
C VAL A 565 -23.56 -43.04 4.77
N ILE A 566 -22.41 -42.50 5.18
CA ILE A 566 -21.47 -41.81 4.27
C ILE A 566 -20.98 -42.79 3.18
N ASN A 567 -20.58 -44.00 3.57
CA ASN A 567 -20.15 -45.05 2.64
C ASN A 567 -21.28 -45.46 1.67
N PHE A 568 -22.52 -45.49 2.14
CA PHE A 568 -23.70 -45.73 1.29
C PHE A 568 -23.86 -44.63 0.25
N PHE A 569 -23.79 -43.35 0.63
CA PHE A 569 -23.90 -42.24 -0.32
C PHE A 569 -22.74 -42.23 -1.33
N GLU A 570 -21.51 -42.49 -0.88
CA GLU A 570 -20.36 -42.63 -1.78
C GLU A 570 -20.60 -43.74 -2.82
N THR A 571 -21.10 -44.89 -2.37
CA THR A 571 -21.42 -46.03 -3.23
C THR A 571 -22.57 -45.71 -4.18
N LEU A 572 -23.65 -45.07 -3.70
CA LEU A 572 -24.81 -44.66 -4.48
C LEU A 572 -24.41 -43.72 -5.62
N ILE A 573 -23.60 -42.70 -5.29
CA ILE A 573 -23.10 -41.71 -6.23
C ILE A 573 -22.18 -42.37 -7.25
N LYS A 574 -21.24 -43.21 -6.81
CA LYS A 574 -20.28 -43.90 -7.68
C LYS A 574 -20.96 -44.82 -8.69
N HIS A 575 -21.99 -45.56 -8.29
CA HIS A 575 -22.72 -46.48 -9.18
C HIS A 575 -23.65 -45.77 -10.16
N ASN A 576 -24.15 -44.58 -9.81
CA ASN A 576 -25.12 -43.83 -10.63
C ASN A 576 -24.51 -42.58 -11.29
N LYS A 577 -23.18 -42.49 -11.36
CA LYS A 577 -22.47 -41.29 -11.83
C LYS A 577 -22.89 -40.83 -13.24
N GLU A 578 -23.25 -41.75 -14.13
CA GLU A 578 -23.73 -41.44 -15.48
C GLU A 578 -25.17 -40.91 -15.52
N LYS A 579 -25.97 -41.15 -14.47
CA LYS A 579 -27.37 -40.72 -14.36
C LYS A 579 -27.53 -39.47 -13.47
N LEU A 580 -26.55 -39.19 -12.63
CA LEU A 580 -26.54 -38.07 -11.71
C LEU A 580 -25.86 -36.86 -12.35
N ASN A 581 -26.60 -35.76 -12.46
CA ASN A 581 -26.04 -34.50 -12.96
C ASN A 581 -25.14 -33.87 -11.88
N ALA A 582 -23.84 -33.78 -12.16
CA ALA A 582 -22.90 -33.09 -11.29
C ALA A 582 -23.18 -31.58 -11.29
N ILE A 583 -23.24 -30.99 -10.10
CA ILE A 583 -23.34 -29.56 -9.90
C ILE A 583 -21.91 -29.03 -9.80
N GLU A 584 -21.43 -28.47 -10.90
CA GLU A 584 -20.09 -27.88 -10.97
C GLU A 584 -19.97 -26.73 -9.97
N GLU A 585 -18.82 -26.67 -9.30
CA GLU A 585 -18.44 -25.47 -8.56
C GLU A 585 -17.89 -24.48 -9.58
N PHE A 586 -18.45 -23.28 -9.59
CA PHE A 586 -17.89 -22.20 -10.38
C PHE A 586 -16.47 -21.88 -9.88
N LEU A 587 -15.48 -21.98 -10.78
CA LEU A 587 -14.10 -21.60 -10.51
C LEU A 587 -13.73 -20.43 -11.43
N PRO A 588 -13.33 -19.28 -10.87
CA PRO A 588 -12.93 -18.15 -11.69
C PRO A 588 -11.68 -18.48 -12.52
N SER A 589 -11.66 -18.00 -13.75
CA SER A 589 -10.57 -18.14 -14.70
C SER A 589 -9.39 -17.27 -14.28
N ASP A 590 -8.18 -17.70 -14.68
CA ASP A 590 -6.96 -16.93 -14.41
C ASP A 590 -7.04 -15.49 -14.94
N ASN A 591 -7.72 -15.27 -16.07
CA ASN A 591 -7.86 -13.95 -16.68
C ASN A 591 -8.78 -13.04 -15.87
N LEU A 592 -9.92 -13.56 -15.39
CA LEU A 592 -10.81 -12.82 -14.50
C LEU A 592 -10.09 -12.43 -13.21
N ILE A 593 -9.38 -13.40 -12.60
CA ILE A 593 -8.59 -13.18 -11.38
C ILE A 593 -7.52 -12.11 -11.63
N GLU A 594 -6.78 -12.19 -12.74
CA GLU A 594 -5.74 -11.20 -13.08
C GLU A 594 -6.36 -9.79 -13.24
N GLY A 595 -7.50 -9.67 -13.91
CA GLY A 595 -8.22 -8.41 -14.07
C GLY A 595 -8.69 -7.80 -12.74
N LEU A 596 -9.29 -8.62 -11.87
CA LEU A 596 -9.70 -8.19 -10.53
C LEU A 596 -8.50 -7.79 -9.68
N HIS A 597 -7.41 -8.56 -9.70
CA HIS A 597 -6.19 -8.25 -8.95
C HIS A 597 -5.57 -6.93 -9.39
N HIS A 598 -5.54 -6.65 -10.70
CA HIS A 598 -5.02 -5.41 -11.23
C HIS A 598 -5.76 -4.20 -10.63
N ILE A 599 -7.09 -4.27 -10.58
CA ILE A 599 -7.91 -3.23 -9.94
C ILE A 599 -7.61 -3.15 -8.45
N LEU A 600 -7.61 -4.27 -7.73
CA LEU A 600 -7.37 -4.24 -6.28
C LEU A 600 -6.02 -3.63 -5.92
N ILE A 601 -4.98 -4.01 -6.64
CA ILE A 601 -3.62 -3.48 -6.45
C ILE A 601 -3.56 -1.99 -6.81
N SER A 602 -4.32 -1.54 -7.83
CA SER A 602 -4.44 -0.13 -8.19
C SER A 602 -5.22 0.69 -7.16
N LYS A 603 -6.05 0.08 -6.31
CA LYS A 603 -6.89 0.77 -5.32
C LYS A 603 -6.43 0.63 -3.87
N ILE A 604 -5.97 -0.54 -3.42
CA ILE A 604 -5.56 -0.75 -2.03
C ILE A 604 -4.36 0.15 -1.69
N SER A 605 -4.50 0.92 -0.61
CA SER A 605 -3.54 1.96 -0.21
C SER A 605 -2.68 1.55 1.00
N ASN A 606 -2.69 0.28 1.39
CA ASN A 606 -1.91 -0.25 2.50
C ASN A 606 -0.49 -0.62 2.05
N SER A 607 0.47 -0.55 2.97
CA SER A 607 1.86 -0.93 2.70
C SER A 607 2.13 -2.33 3.24
N PRO A 608 2.21 -3.38 2.39
CA PRO A 608 2.55 -4.72 2.83
C PRO A 608 4.04 -4.83 3.16
N ILE A 609 4.37 -5.69 4.11
CA ILE A 609 5.73 -6.04 4.51
C ILE A 609 5.87 -7.55 4.45
N PHE A 610 6.88 -8.02 3.74
CA PHE A 610 7.18 -9.43 3.58
C PHE A 610 8.37 -9.80 4.48
N VAL A 611 8.18 -10.85 5.27
CA VAL A 611 9.11 -11.29 6.30
C VAL A 611 9.65 -12.66 5.95
N GLU A 612 10.98 -12.79 5.99
CA GLU A 612 11.68 -14.04 5.76
C GLU A 612 12.25 -14.59 7.06
N LYS A 613 12.55 -15.89 7.05
CA LYS A 613 13.31 -16.53 8.11
C LYS A 613 14.79 -16.56 7.73
N ARG A 614 15.61 -15.78 8.43
CA ARG A 614 17.08 -15.83 8.30
C ARG A 614 17.68 -16.51 9.53
N GLY A 615 18.05 -17.78 9.38
CA GLY A 615 18.50 -18.62 10.49
C GLY A 615 17.37 -18.88 11.49
N LYS A 616 17.56 -18.44 12.76
CA LYS A 616 16.55 -18.57 13.82
C LYS A 616 15.65 -17.34 14.00
N SER A 617 15.98 -16.22 13.36
CA SER A 617 15.24 -14.95 13.52
C SER A 617 14.40 -14.62 12.29
N LEU A 618 13.21 -14.08 12.52
CA LEU A 618 12.41 -13.44 11.49
C LEU A 618 12.92 -12.02 11.23
N ARG A 619 12.98 -11.62 9.95
CA ARG A 619 13.38 -10.27 9.57
C ARG A 619 12.51 -9.75 8.42
N PRO A 620 12.01 -8.49 8.50
CA PRO A 620 11.44 -7.82 7.34
C PRO A 620 12.48 -7.74 6.23
N ARG A 621 12.06 -7.99 4.99
CA ARG A 621 12.96 -7.94 3.83
C ARG A 621 12.47 -6.95 2.78
N ILE A 622 11.16 -6.92 2.50
CA ILE A 622 10.57 -6.09 1.47
C ILE A 622 9.39 -5.30 2.05
N ILE A 623 9.27 -4.04 1.66
CA ILE A 623 8.05 -3.23 1.80
C ILE A 623 7.45 -2.98 0.41
N GLY A 624 6.14 -3.20 0.28
CA GLY A 624 5.36 -2.76 -0.86
C GLY A 624 5.00 -1.29 -0.72
N VAL A 625 5.31 -0.50 -1.74
CA VAL A 625 5.04 0.93 -1.76
C VAL A 625 4.30 1.32 -3.02
N LYS A 626 3.53 2.41 -2.94
CA LYS A 626 2.79 2.99 -4.06
C LYS A 626 3.13 4.46 -4.15
N ALA A 627 3.39 4.97 -5.35
CA ALA A 627 3.68 6.39 -5.57
C ALA A 627 2.39 7.14 -5.99
N PRO A 628 2.13 8.37 -5.49
CA PRO A 628 2.91 9.07 -4.46
C PRO A 628 2.83 8.38 -3.09
N PHE A 629 3.90 8.47 -2.31
CA PHE A 629 3.96 7.83 -0.98
C PHE A 629 3.00 8.50 -0.01
N LYS A 630 2.45 7.71 0.93
CA LYS A 630 1.79 8.27 2.11
C LYS A 630 2.82 8.91 3.01
N SER A 631 2.44 9.94 3.77
CA SER A 631 3.37 10.73 4.58
C SER A 631 4.15 9.88 5.61
N TYR A 632 3.54 8.86 6.22
CA TYR A 632 4.28 7.94 7.09
C TYR A 632 5.30 7.07 6.33
N VAL A 633 5.03 6.72 5.07
CA VAL A 633 5.95 5.96 4.20
C VAL A 633 7.11 6.82 3.73
N GLU A 634 6.87 8.11 3.46
CA GLU A 634 7.93 9.09 3.17
C GLU A 634 8.93 9.19 4.31
N VAL A 635 8.46 9.15 5.55
CA VAL A 635 9.32 9.14 6.74
C VAL A 635 10.21 7.89 6.74
N LEU A 636 9.65 6.71 6.49
CA LEU A 636 10.43 5.46 6.42
C LEU A 636 11.47 5.50 5.28
N ALA A 637 11.15 6.15 4.16
CA ALA A 637 12.09 6.37 3.06
C ALA A 637 13.24 7.31 3.46
N GLN A 638 12.93 8.44 4.11
CA GLN A 638 13.92 9.43 4.54
C GLN A 638 14.89 8.90 5.60
N LEU A 639 14.46 7.92 6.40
CA LEU A 639 15.29 7.27 7.41
C LEU A 639 16.19 6.16 6.85
N GLY A 640 15.88 5.65 5.66
CA GLY A 640 16.62 4.54 5.06
C GLY A 640 17.90 4.98 4.34
N GLU A 641 18.80 4.03 4.15
CA GLU A 641 20.09 4.23 3.46
C GLU A 641 20.10 3.54 2.10
N GLU A 642 20.84 4.08 1.12
CA GLU A 642 21.10 3.42 -0.18
C GLU A 642 19.82 2.93 -0.92
N GLN A 643 18.83 3.80 -1.13
CA GLN A 643 17.52 3.47 -1.74
C GLN A 643 16.67 2.44 -0.97
N LYS A 644 16.96 2.19 0.31
CA LYS A 644 16.14 1.34 1.18
C LYS A 644 15.21 2.18 2.06
N PHE A 645 14.29 1.48 2.70
CA PHE A 645 13.40 2.04 3.70
C PHE A 645 13.83 1.53 5.07
N SER A 646 13.85 2.40 6.07
CA SER A 646 14.13 1.99 7.44
C SER A 646 12.83 1.68 8.17
N LEU A 647 12.59 0.40 8.46
CA LEU A 647 11.50 -0.04 9.36
C LEU A 647 11.93 -0.03 10.83
N GLY A 648 13.03 0.64 11.14
CA GLY A 648 13.54 0.86 12.49
C GLY A 648 12.49 1.36 13.48
N PRO A 649 11.76 2.44 13.15
CA PRO A 649 10.69 2.95 14.02
C PRO A 649 9.62 1.91 14.35
N ILE A 650 9.47 0.87 13.53
CA ILE A 650 8.46 -0.18 13.71
C ILE A 650 9.04 -1.35 14.51
N TYR A 651 10.12 -1.97 14.01
CA TYR A 651 10.58 -3.27 14.50
C TYR A 651 11.81 -3.24 15.41
N LYS A 652 12.56 -2.13 15.48
CA LYS A 652 13.77 -2.07 16.32
C LYS A 652 13.37 -2.29 17.79
N GLY A 653 13.97 -3.30 18.43
CA GLY A 653 13.62 -3.70 19.80
C GLY A 653 12.29 -4.46 19.96
N ARG A 654 11.51 -4.65 18.89
CA ARG A 654 10.15 -5.23 18.93
C ARG A 654 9.99 -6.48 18.05
N ALA A 655 11.10 -7.10 17.63
CA ALA A 655 11.05 -8.29 16.78
C ALA A 655 10.27 -9.46 17.41
N ASN A 656 10.25 -9.58 18.74
CA ASN A 656 9.48 -10.64 19.39
C ASN A 656 7.97 -10.40 19.32
N SER A 657 7.50 -9.22 19.72
CA SER A 657 6.07 -8.86 19.78
C SER A 657 5.46 -8.63 18.40
N LEU A 658 6.20 -8.05 17.45
CA LEU A 658 5.67 -7.67 16.13
C LEU A 658 5.99 -8.65 15.00
N LEU A 659 6.91 -9.61 15.21
CA LEU A 659 7.26 -10.64 14.21
C LEU A 659 7.12 -12.05 14.78
N ALA A 660 7.92 -12.43 15.79
CA ALA A 660 8.03 -13.83 16.21
C ALA A 660 6.73 -14.41 16.78
N GLN A 661 6.02 -13.67 17.63
CA GLN A 661 4.72 -14.06 18.18
C GLN A 661 3.61 -14.09 17.11
N PRO A 662 3.37 -13.02 16.33
CA PRO A 662 2.28 -12.99 15.36
C PRO A 662 2.48 -13.90 14.15
N MET A 663 3.72 -14.19 13.77
CA MET A 663 4.06 -14.99 12.60
C MET A 663 4.41 -16.44 12.96
N LYS A 664 3.98 -16.90 14.14
CA LYS A 664 4.12 -18.29 14.53
C LYS A 664 3.22 -19.17 13.65
N PRO A 665 3.75 -20.22 12.98
CA PRO A 665 2.96 -21.06 12.10
C PRO A 665 1.91 -21.85 12.90
N VAL A 666 0.63 -21.62 12.59
CA VAL A 666 -0.53 -22.31 13.18
C VAL A 666 -1.53 -22.64 12.07
N SER A 667 -2.32 -23.69 12.23
CA SER A 667 -3.14 -24.27 11.16
C SER A 667 -4.33 -23.41 10.69
N ASN A 668 -4.66 -22.33 11.40
CA ASN A 668 -5.64 -21.31 11.00
C ASN A 668 -5.29 -20.01 11.74
N PRO A 669 -4.36 -19.20 11.21
CA PRO A 669 -3.92 -18.00 11.91
C PRO A 669 -5.00 -16.93 11.87
N ASN A 670 -5.35 -16.39 13.04
CA ASN A 670 -6.05 -15.11 13.11
C ASN A 670 -5.03 -13.98 12.97
N PRO A 671 -5.31 -12.94 12.16
CA PRO A 671 -4.46 -11.76 12.11
C PRO A 671 -4.32 -11.14 13.50
N GLN A 672 -3.09 -10.80 13.89
CA GLN A 672 -2.82 -10.06 15.11
C GLN A 672 -2.71 -8.57 14.82
N PHE A 673 -3.33 -7.77 15.68
CA PHE A 673 -3.43 -6.33 15.50
C PHE A 673 -2.61 -5.60 16.56
N ASN A 674 -1.72 -4.73 16.12
CA ASN A 674 -0.94 -3.86 17.01
C ASN A 674 -1.10 -2.41 16.57
N GLU A 675 -1.16 -1.49 17.54
CA GLU A 675 -1.14 -0.05 17.28
C GLU A 675 0.19 0.53 17.69
N LEU A 676 0.87 1.17 16.74
CA LEU A 676 2.13 1.85 16.94
C LEU A 676 1.94 3.35 16.78
N TYR A 677 2.25 4.09 17.84
CA TYR A 677 2.21 5.54 17.89
C TYR A 677 3.60 6.04 17.53
N ILE A 678 3.72 6.84 16.47
CA ILE A 678 4.99 7.37 15.94
C ILE A 678 4.93 8.89 15.99
N THR A 679 5.96 9.51 16.55
CA THR A 679 6.10 10.97 16.60
C THR A 679 7.39 11.38 15.90
N ILE A 680 7.32 12.46 15.13
CA ILE A 680 8.43 12.92 14.30
C ILE A 680 8.66 14.39 14.59
N ALA A 681 9.79 14.68 15.23
CA ALA A 681 10.24 16.06 15.40
C ALA A 681 10.97 16.51 14.13
N ARG A 682 10.51 17.62 13.53
CA ARG A 682 11.09 18.18 12.30
C ARG A 682 11.71 19.55 12.54
N PHE A 683 12.80 19.82 11.84
CA PHE A 683 13.35 21.17 11.69
C PHE A 683 13.53 21.46 10.20
N GLY A 684 12.62 22.27 9.64
CA GLY A 684 12.45 22.38 8.18
C GLY A 684 12.08 21.02 7.57
N ASN A 685 12.76 20.61 6.50
CA ASN A 685 12.53 19.32 5.83
C ASN A 685 13.35 18.16 6.43
N ARG A 686 14.12 18.38 7.51
CA ARG A 686 14.96 17.34 8.11
C ARG A 686 14.30 16.76 9.35
N ILE A 687 14.25 15.43 9.40
CA ILE A 687 13.84 14.67 10.59
C ILE A 687 14.96 14.78 11.64
N GLN A 688 14.64 15.31 12.82
CA GLN A 688 15.57 15.41 13.94
C GLN A 688 15.49 14.18 14.83
N ASN A 689 14.27 13.73 15.14
CA ASN A 689 14.02 12.60 16.00
C ASN A 689 12.76 11.86 15.58
N VAL A 690 12.77 10.54 15.71
CA VAL A 690 11.60 9.68 15.56
C VAL A 690 11.48 8.82 16.79
N GLU A 691 10.40 9.01 17.54
CA GLU A 691 10.06 8.16 18.67
C GLU A 691 8.84 7.32 18.31
N SER A 692 8.81 6.07 18.79
CA SER A 692 7.65 5.22 18.61
C SER A 692 7.37 4.41 19.87
N LYS A 693 6.09 4.17 20.13
CA LYS A 693 5.60 3.39 21.28
C LYS A 693 4.41 2.53 20.86
N LEU A 694 4.40 1.27 21.29
CA LEU A 694 3.21 0.43 21.24
C LEU A 694 2.19 0.93 22.26
N ARG A 695 0.93 0.54 22.07
CA ARG A 695 -0.11 0.85 23.05
C ARG A 695 0.22 0.36 24.46
N GLU A 696 0.84 -0.81 24.57
CA GLU A 696 1.24 -1.43 25.84
C GLU A 696 2.43 -0.72 26.51
N ASP A 697 3.19 0.10 25.76
CA ASP A 697 4.32 0.85 26.31
C ASP A 697 3.85 2.06 27.16
N PHE A 698 2.56 2.42 27.10
CA PHE A 698 1.98 3.49 27.91
C PHE A 698 1.43 2.95 29.22
N SER A 699 1.73 3.64 30.32
CA SER A 699 1.23 3.27 31.65
C SER A 699 -0.28 3.48 31.79
N ASN A 700 -0.85 4.47 31.09
CA ASN A 700 -2.28 4.79 31.10
C ASN A 700 -2.68 5.64 29.90
N THR A 701 -3.98 5.83 29.69
CA THR A 701 -4.53 6.63 28.59
C THR A 701 -4.10 8.10 28.63
N LYS A 702 -3.86 8.68 29.82
CA LYS A 702 -3.45 10.08 29.94
C LYS A 702 -2.04 10.31 29.36
N GLU A 703 -1.09 9.43 29.67
CA GLU A 703 0.27 9.46 29.10
C GLU A 703 0.22 9.36 27.56
N ARG A 704 -0.62 8.48 27.03
CA ARG A 704 -0.82 8.32 25.58
C ARG A 704 -1.39 9.58 24.93
N VAL A 705 -2.36 10.25 25.56
CA VAL A 705 -2.93 11.52 25.06
C VAL A 705 -1.88 12.64 25.11
N GLU A 706 -1.08 12.72 26.17
CA GLU A 706 0.00 13.70 26.30
C GLU A 706 1.09 13.49 25.23
N PHE A 707 1.45 12.24 24.94
CA PHE A 707 2.40 11.88 23.88
C PHE A 707 1.95 12.39 22.51
N ILE A 708 0.67 12.19 22.16
CA ILE A 708 0.09 12.68 20.90
C ILE A 708 0.07 14.21 20.85
N LYS A 709 -0.39 14.87 21.92
CA LYS A 709 -0.46 16.34 21.98
C LYS A 709 0.90 16.99 21.87
N HIS A 710 1.92 16.42 22.52
CA HIS A 710 3.29 16.92 22.42
C HIS A 710 3.81 16.85 20.98
N ALA A 711 3.51 15.76 20.28
CA ALA A 711 3.90 15.60 18.88
C ALA A 711 3.21 16.62 17.97
N GLN A 712 1.91 16.89 18.14
CA GLN A 712 1.19 17.92 17.38
C GLN A 712 1.83 19.32 17.52
N THR A 713 2.50 19.61 18.64
CA THR A 713 3.20 20.89 18.83
C THR A 713 4.62 20.94 18.26
N THR A 714 5.27 19.79 18.07
CA THR A 714 6.70 19.70 17.72
C THR A 714 6.97 19.12 16.33
N GLY A 715 5.96 18.54 15.68
CA GLY A 715 6.03 18.01 14.33
C GLY A 715 4.81 17.14 13.98
N ASP A 716 5.06 15.95 13.43
CA ASP A 716 4.01 15.08 12.92
C ASP A 716 3.75 13.90 13.87
N VAL A 717 2.49 13.41 13.90
CA VAL A 717 2.09 12.20 14.61
C VAL A 717 1.39 11.25 13.64
N TYR A 718 1.76 9.97 13.71
CA TYR A 718 1.10 8.90 12.98
C TYR A 718 0.76 7.77 13.93
N VAL A 719 -0.45 7.23 13.83
CA VAL A 719 -0.84 6.00 14.50
C VAL A 719 -1.04 4.93 13.43
N ILE A 720 -0.13 3.97 13.39
CA ILE A 720 -0.09 2.92 12.38
C ILE A 720 -0.59 1.63 13.01
N ARG A 721 -1.67 1.08 12.44
CA ARG A 721 -2.11 -0.28 12.71
C ARG A 721 -1.25 -1.25 11.91
N ILE A 722 -0.71 -2.25 12.61
CA ILE A 722 0.12 -3.31 12.06
C ILE A 722 -0.67 -4.59 12.18
N ASN A 723 -1.11 -5.13 11.04
CA ASN A 723 -1.76 -6.43 10.98
C ASN A 723 -0.71 -7.46 10.62
N SER A 724 -0.44 -8.45 11.47
CA SER A 724 0.61 -9.45 11.25
C SER A 724 0.05 -10.87 11.27
N LEU A 725 0.54 -11.73 10.37
CA LEU A 725 0.14 -13.14 10.27
C LEU A 725 1.24 -14.02 9.66
N PRO A 726 1.26 -15.34 9.96
CA PRO A 726 2.17 -16.28 9.33
C PRO A 726 1.75 -16.60 7.89
N VAL A 727 2.73 -16.77 7.01
CA VAL A 727 2.53 -17.20 5.63
C VAL A 727 2.88 -18.67 5.53
N LEU A 728 1.88 -19.52 5.31
CA LEU A 728 2.06 -20.98 5.17
C LEU A 728 2.30 -21.38 3.72
N ASP A 729 1.64 -20.71 2.79
CA ASP A 729 1.78 -20.93 1.35
C ASP A 729 1.75 -19.57 0.64
N PRO A 730 2.90 -19.02 0.23
CA PRO A 730 2.97 -17.73 -0.47
C PRO A 730 2.56 -17.83 -1.94
N ILE A 731 2.60 -19.01 -2.55
CA ILE A 731 2.43 -19.16 -4.01
C ILE A 731 0.94 -19.24 -4.38
N THR A 732 0.47 -18.35 -5.26
CA THR A 732 -0.87 -18.40 -5.88
C THR A 732 -0.85 -19.12 -7.23
N THR A 733 -2.03 -19.46 -7.76
CA THR A 733 -2.17 -20.00 -9.13
C THR A 733 -1.53 -19.10 -10.18
N LEU A 734 -1.82 -17.79 -10.14
CA LEU A 734 -1.20 -16.80 -11.04
C LEU A 734 0.32 -16.69 -10.85
N THR A 735 0.84 -16.84 -9.62
CA THR A 735 2.28 -16.87 -9.38
C THR A 735 2.93 -18.08 -10.06
N ARG A 736 2.30 -19.27 -9.99
CA ARG A 736 2.79 -20.48 -10.70
C ARG A 736 2.79 -20.28 -12.21
N LYS A 737 1.74 -19.66 -12.76
CA LYS A 737 1.66 -19.32 -14.19
C LYS A 737 2.81 -18.41 -14.61
N ASN A 738 3.01 -17.30 -13.89
CA ASN A 738 4.10 -16.36 -14.15
C ASN A 738 5.50 -17.01 -14.06
N ILE A 739 5.73 -17.87 -13.06
CA ILE A 739 6.99 -18.61 -12.93
C ILE A 739 7.18 -19.57 -14.12
N SER A 740 6.13 -20.26 -14.55
CA SER A 740 6.19 -21.18 -15.69
C SER A 740 6.52 -20.48 -17.01
N GLU A 741 5.96 -19.28 -17.23
CA GLU A 741 6.32 -18.44 -18.37
C GLU A 741 7.78 -17.99 -18.31
N LEU A 742 8.29 -17.64 -17.11
CA LEU A 742 9.69 -17.29 -16.93
C LEU A 742 10.65 -18.46 -17.17
N VAL A 743 10.25 -19.71 -16.92
CA VAL A 743 11.10 -20.88 -17.18
C VAL A 743 11.47 -20.96 -18.66
N GLN A 744 10.56 -20.58 -19.56
CA GLN A 744 10.82 -20.55 -21.00
C GLN A 744 11.85 -19.48 -21.40
N ILE A 745 12.06 -18.46 -20.56
CA ILE A 745 13.01 -17.37 -20.79
C ILE A 745 14.35 -17.65 -20.10
N ASN A 746 14.33 -17.96 -18.80
CA ASN A 746 15.51 -18.24 -17.99
C ASN A 746 15.17 -19.10 -16.76
N LEU A 747 15.57 -20.38 -16.80
CA LEU A 747 15.35 -21.34 -15.73
C LEU A 747 15.97 -20.93 -14.38
N SER A 748 17.17 -20.34 -14.38
CA SER A 748 17.86 -19.93 -13.16
C SER A 748 17.10 -18.80 -12.47
N THR A 749 16.68 -17.79 -13.23
CA THR A 749 15.90 -16.67 -12.71
C THR A 749 14.54 -17.12 -12.19
N ALA A 750 13.85 -18.01 -12.92
CA ALA A 750 12.57 -18.57 -12.47
C ALA A 750 12.71 -19.31 -11.13
N ARG A 751 13.73 -20.16 -10.98
CA ARG A 751 14.04 -20.87 -9.72
C ARG A 751 14.40 -19.91 -8.58
N ASN A 752 15.12 -18.83 -8.87
CA ASN A 752 15.47 -17.83 -7.86
C ASN A 752 14.24 -17.06 -7.38
N LEU A 753 13.34 -16.68 -8.30
CA LEU A 753 12.08 -16.04 -7.95
C LEU A 753 11.20 -16.97 -7.12
N GLU A 754 11.06 -18.23 -7.54
CA GLU A 754 10.30 -19.24 -6.79
C GLU A 754 10.85 -19.38 -5.36
N LYS A 755 12.17 -19.52 -5.19
CA LYS A 755 12.81 -19.57 -3.87
C LYS A 755 12.60 -18.30 -3.06
N GLU A 756 12.67 -17.14 -3.70
CA GLU A 756 12.44 -15.85 -3.03
C GLU A 756 11.01 -15.78 -2.46
N ILE A 757 10.01 -16.13 -3.26
CA ILE A 757 8.60 -16.13 -2.81
C ILE A 757 8.37 -17.22 -1.75
N GLN A 758 8.91 -18.43 -1.92
CA GLN A 758 8.83 -19.51 -0.93
C GLN A 758 9.50 -19.17 0.41
N SER A 759 10.48 -18.26 0.41
CA SER A 759 11.17 -17.85 1.64
C SER A 759 10.34 -16.94 2.55
N ILE A 760 9.20 -16.43 2.05
CA ILE A 760 8.27 -15.61 2.81
C ILE A 760 7.53 -16.50 3.81
N VAL A 761 7.76 -16.25 5.10
CA VAL A 761 7.16 -17.01 6.21
C VAL A 761 6.21 -16.16 7.05
N GLY A 762 6.20 -14.84 6.81
CA GLY A 762 5.37 -13.90 7.53
C GLY A 762 5.00 -12.71 6.67
N PHE A 763 3.85 -12.13 7.00
CA PHE A 763 3.28 -11.00 6.29
C PHE A 763 2.77 -10.00 7.32
N ALA A 764 3.05 -8.71 7.07
CA ALA A 764 2.44 -7.62 7.81
C ALA A 764 1.84 -6.58 6.86
N GLU A 765 0.79 -5.89 7.29
CA GLU A 765 0.12 -4.83 6.53
C GLU A 765 0.01 -3.58 7.39
N LEU A 766 0.55 -2.46 6.89
CA LEU A 766 0.51 -1.17 7.58
C LEU A 766 -0.68 -0.34 7.12
N THR A 767 -1.44 0.18 8.09
CA THR A 767 -2.59 1.05 7.84
C THR A 767 -2.58 2.24 8.78
N ASP A 768 -2.68 3.43 8.20
CA ASP A 768 -2.80 4.67 8.97
C ASP A 768 -4.21 4.82 9.54
N ILE A 769 -4.29 4.86 10.87
CA ILE A 769 -5.52 5.01 11.66
C ILE A 769 -5.50 6.29 12.52
N THR A 770 -4.60 7.24 12.23
CA THR A 770 -4.38 8.46 13.03
C THR A 770 -5.67 9.20 13.32
N GLU A 771 -6.48 9.50 12.30
CA GLU A 771 -7.75 10.23 12.44
C GLU A 771 -8.73 9.51 13.37
N GLU A 772 -8.83 8.18 13.26
CA GLU A 772 -9.73 7.37 14.09
C GLU A 772 -9.30 7.39 15.56
N VAL A 773 -7.99 7.27 15.80
CA VAL A 773 -7.43 7.27 17.15
C VAL A 773 -7.56 8.63 17.82
N LEU A 774 -7.36 9.72 17.07
CA LEU A 774 -7.62 11.08 17.57
C LEU A 774 -9.08 11.25 17.97
N LEU A 775 -10.01 10.78 17.13
CA LEU A 775 -11.44 10.87 17.40
C LEU A 775 -11.83 10.09 18.65
N ARG A 776 -11.43 8.82 18.78
CA ARG A 776 -11.82 8.00 19.94
C ARG A 776 -11.18 8.47 21.24
N LEU A 777 -10.00 9.08 21.20
CA LEU A 777 -9.34 9.69 22.36
C LEU A 777 -9.84 11.11 22.69
N GLY A 778 -10.76 11.66 21.89
CA GLY A 778 -11.29 13.01 22.09
C GLY A 778 -10.25 14.11 21.85
N ILE A 779 -9.28 13.88 20.98
CA ILE A 779 -8.22 14.83 20.62
C ILE A 779 -8.63 15.53 19.31
N SER A 780 -8.62 16.86 19.30
CA SER A 780 -8.85 17.64 18.07
C SER A 780 -7.60 17.66 17.20
N HIS A 781 -7.78 17.61 15.88
CA HIS A 781 -6.71 17.95 14.94
C HIS A 781 -6.40 19.45 15.07
N GLN A 782 -5.13 19.80 15.26
CA GLN A 782 -4.64 21.19 15.14
C GLN A 782 -4.31 21.52 13.70
#